data_AF-A0A9X4E5F7-F1
#
_entry.id   AF-A0A9X4E5F7-F1
#
_cell.length_a   1.000
_cell.length_b   1.000
_cell.length_c   1.000
_cell.angle_alpha   90.00
_cell.angle_beta   90.00
_cell.angle_gamma   90.00
#
_symmetry.space_group_name_H-M   'P 1'
#
loop_
_entity.id
_entity.type
_entity.pdbx_description
1 polymer ?
#
loop_
_entity_poly.entity_id
_entity_poly.type
_entity_poly.pdbx_seq_one_letter_code
_entity_poly.pdbx_strand_id
1 'polypeptide(L)'
;MLNATARVAFAAYLHDLGEFAERALLEAPEDKLQTHAQLYCPREGKPGRQYTHKHAAYTVLAWDTLEQQIPDLVHGNMYPFADRVAGREQTDSLLNVSAMHHTPETFLQWIIATADRVASGFDRETFEHYSHSNDAALNTGGRQTGKNHYQVRLLSLFEQITLHPTARSLDHAGLDYCYPLKALSPKSVFPRRRDEVEPGDNERARAEYRDLWQGFLQALQAIPASHRQNWDLWLDHFDTLWQTYTHAIPAVTAFGVKPEVSLYDHSKTTAALAAALWRWHEAEGQTGDAAAQTLKNRSDWGVQKILLIQGDFFGIQNFIFASGSQTNKRAAKLLRGRSFQVSLFAELAALKVLRACHLPPVSQILNAAGKFMIVAPNTAEVRTAVEAVKREINDWFIAHSFGQVGMGLSVQAASCHDFVEKLRFAELVKQSFAVLEQAKLQRFDLTAAAPAVLNADYSSGVCSYNRQLPAEIETEGVAAARLSQDQITLGSLLTRQNRILVLPEGGKVHAGVHTVKLHLPVFGLHIAFTAEEDTSGKFGRLAADGSLWRCWDFSLPETVNGSVWHGYARRYINAYVPHFADNDEWLMQKYSPVQEDIGQETVKAAEPKTFNHLACEDRTSEDGQYFVGKVAIFRYPFKMLKIIF
;
A
#
# COMPACT_ATOMS: atom_id res chain seq x y z
N MET A 1 -20.12 1.74 11.51
CA MET A 1 -19.85 1.59 10.07
C MET A 1 -18.46 1.06 9.72
N LEU A 2 -17.36 1.61 10.25
CA LEU A 2 -15.99 1.20 9.84
C LEU A 2 -15.74 -0.33 9.83
N ASN A 3 -16.07 -1.04 10.92
CA ASN A 3 -15.88 -2.50 10.98
C ASN A 3 -16.73 -3.25 9.94
N ALA A 4 -17.93 -2.78 9.64
CA ALA A 4 -18.78 -3.37 8.60
C ALA A 4 -18.16 -3.16 7.20
N THR A 5 -17.67 -1.95 6.91
CA THR A 5 -16.90 -1.68 5.68
C THR A 5 -15.66 -2.57 5.59
N ALA A 6 -14.92 -2.74 6.69
CA ALA A 6 -13.72 -3.56 6.75
C ALA A 6 -14.01 -5.04 6.45
N ARG A 7 -15.13 -5.59 6.92
CA ARG A 7 -15.54 -6.96 6.62
C ARG A 7 -15.91 -7.15 5.16
N VAL A 8 -16.67 -6.20 4.57
CA VAL A 8 -17.01 -6.25 3.13
C VAL A 8 -15.73 -6.19 2.29
N ALA A 9 -14.82 -5.27 2.64
CA ALA A 9 -13.54 -5.16 1.98
C ALA A 9 -12.72 -6.44 2.13
N PHE A 10 -12.66 -7.05 3.32
CA PHE A 10 -11.94 -8.29 3.57
C PHE A 10 -12.52 -9.50 2.81
N ALA A 11 -13.85 -9.62 2.73
CA ALA A 11 -14.51 -10.64 1.92
C ALA A 11 -14.13 -10.53 0.45
N ALA A 12 -14.14 -9.30 -0.09
CA ALA A 12 -13.71 -9.01 -1.45
C ALA A 12 -12.20 -9.17 -1.64
N TYR A 13 -11.39 -8.89 -0.63
CA TYR A 13 -9.93 -9.05 -0.69
C TYR A 13 -9.53 -10.51 -0.88
N LEU A 14 -10.30 -11.44 -0.29
CA LEU A 14 -10.07 -12.88 -0.33
C LEU A 14 -10.92 -13.64 -1.35
N HIS A 15 -11.62 -12.96 -2.27
CA HIS A 15 -12.46 -13.64 -3.27
C HIS A 15 -11.69 -14.65 -4.13
N ASP A 16 -10.44 -14.34 -4.46
CA ASP A 16 -9.51 -15.17 -5.24
C ASP A 16 -8.46 -15.90 -4.38
N LEU A 17 -8.68 -16.03 -3.06
CA LEU A 17 -7.77 -16.79 -2.18
C LEU A 17 -7.50 -18.21 -2.70
N GLY A 18 -8.52 -18.81 -3.31
CA GLY A 18 -8.44 -20.13 -3.89
C GLY A 18 -7.49 -20.24 -5.08
N GLU A 19 -7.13 -19.16 -5.77
CA GLU A 19 -6.09 -19.24 -6.80
C GLU A 19 -4.74 -19.63 -6.20
N PHE A 20 -4.41 -19.06 -5.04
CA PHE A 20 -3.20 -19.40 -4.31
C PHE A 20 -3.29 -20.82 -3.74
N ALA A 21 -4.40 -21.16 -3.08
CA ALA A 21 -4.59 -22.47 -2.47
C ALA A 21 -4.66 -23.63 -3.48
N GLU A 22 -5.33 -23.44 -4.62
CA GLU A 22 -5.38 -24.42 -5.72
C GLU A 22 -3.97 -24.66 -6.28
N ARG A 23 -3.23 -23.58 -6.58
CA ARG A 23 -1.87 -23.69 -7.17
C ARG A 23 -0.88 -24.31 -6.20
N ALA A 24 -1.09 -24.15 -4.89
CA ALA A 24 -0.33 -24.80 -3.82
C ALA A 24 -0.71 -26.28 -3.57
N LEU A 25 -1.76 -26.79 -4.22
CA LEU A 25 -2.36 -28.09 -3.95
C LEU A 25 -2.73 -28.28 -2.48
N LEU A 26 -3.60 -27.41 -1.95
CA LEU A 26 -4.16 -27.60 -0.62
C LEU A 26 -4.84 -28.97 -0.54
N GLU A 27 -4.39 -29.80 0.39
CA GLU A 27 -4.94 -31.14 0.58
C GLU A 27 -6.37 -31.07 1.13
N ALA A 28 -7.32 -31.61 0.39
CA ALA A 28 -8.71 -31.74 0.80
C ALA A 28 -9.27 -33.11 0.40
N PRO A 29 -10.15 -33.71 1.22
CA PRO A 29 -10.90 -34.90 0.82
C PRO A 29 -11.65 -34.67 -0.50
N GLU A 30 -11.56 -35.62 -1.44
CA GLU A 30 -12.13 -35.51 -2.78
C GLU A 30 -13.65 -35.25 -2.74
N ASP A 31 -14.36 -35.87 -1.79
CA ASP A 31 -15.78 -35.66 -1.56
C ASP A 31 -16.11 -34.22 -1.14
N LYS A 32 -15.28 -33.60 -0.28
CA LYS A 32 -15.41 -32.19 0.10
C LYS A 32 -15.16 -31.27 -1.08
N LEU A 33 -14.10 -31.52 -1.85
CA LEU A 33 -13.77 -30.72 -3.03
C LEU A 33 -14.90 -30.78 -4.07
N GLN A 34 -15.46 -31.97 -4.34
CA GLN A 34 -16.59 -32.13 -5.24
C GLN A 34 -17.85 -31.42 -4.73
N THR A 35 -18.12 -31.49 -3.43
CA THR A 35 -19.24 -30.78 -2.80
C THR A 35 -19.10 -29.27 -2.96
N HIS A 36 -17.93 -28.70 -2.67
CA HIS A 36 -17.70 -27.26 -2.83
C HIS A 36 -17.69 -26.86 -4.31
N ALA A 37 -17.15 -27.68 -5.22
CA ALA A 37 -17.26 -27.42 -6.65
C ALA A 37 -18.74 -27.38 -7.09
N GLN A 38 -19.60 -28.24 -6.54
CA GLN A 38 -21.03 -28.17 -6.83
C GLN A 38 -21.71 -26.88 -6.39
N LEU A 39 -21.27 -26.31 -5.26
CA LEU A 39 -21.90 -25.14 -4.65
C LEU A 39 -21.40 -23.83 -5.25
N TYR A 40 -20.09 -23.71 -5.50
CA TYR A 40 -19.45 -22.42 -5.81
C TYR A 40 -19.00 -22.29 -7.26
N CYS A 41 -18.77 -23.41 -7.95
CA CYS A 41 -18.24 -23.40 -9.31
C CYS A 41 -19.38 -23.45 -10.35
N PRO A 42 -19.32 -22.62 -11.41
CA PRO A 42 -20.25 -22.75 -12.53
C PRO A 42 -20.08 -24.08 -13.26
N ARG A 43 -21.19 -24.59 -13.82
CA ARG A 43 -21.21 -25.79 -14.67
C ARG A 43 -21.20 -25.40 -16.14
N GLU A 44 -20.39 -26.10 -16.95
CA GLU A 44 -20.57 -26.03 -18.40
C GLU A 44 -21.89 -26.71 -18.83
N GLY A 45 -22.50 -26.22 -19.90
CA GLY A 45 -23.79 -26.72 -20.38
C GLY A 45 -23.90 -28.24 -20.64
N LYS A 46 -25.17 -28.69 -20.69
CA LYS A 46 -25.71 -30.08 -20.71
C LYS A 46 -25.28 -30.97 -19.51
N PRO A 47 -26.17 -31.86 -19.03
CA PRO A 47 -25.87 -32.75 -17.90
C PRO A 47 -24.69 -33.68 -18.22
N GLY A 48 -23.62 -33.63 -17.40
CA GLY A 48 -22.47 -34.54 -17.47
C GLY A 48 -21.08 -33.92 -17.69
N ARG A 49 -20.93 -32.58 -17.74
CA ARG A 49 -19.63 -31.90 -17.86
C ARG A 49 -19.02 -31.45 -16.52
N GLN A 50 -17.70 -31.23 -16.54
CA GLN A 50 -16.85 -30.82 -15.42
C GLN A 50 -17.12 -29.37 -14.96
N TYR A 51 -16.88 -29.09 -13.68
CA TYR A 51 -16.90 -27.74 -13.08
C TYR A 51 -15.71 -26.89 -13.56
N THR A 52 -15.92 -25.59 -13.77
CA THR A 52 -14.86 -24.61 -14.09
C THR A 52 -14.65 -23.65 -12.93
N HIS A 53 -13.58 -22.83 -12.93
CA HIS A 53 -13.28 -21.89 -11.84
C HIS A 53 -13.13 -22.60 -10.49
N LYS A 54 -12.37 -23.70 -10.47
CA LYS A 54 -12.17 -24.53 -9.27
C LYS A 54 -11.59 -23.77 -8.09
N HIS A 55 -10.87 -22.67 -8.34
CA HIS A 55 -10.41 -21.75 -7.30
C HIS A 55 -11.55 -21.26 -6.39
N ALA A 56 -12.80 -21.14 -6.87
CA ALA A 56 -13.93 -20.78 -6.00
C ALA A 56 -14.16 -21.83 -4.88
N ALA A 57 -14.05 -23.12 -5.21
CA ALA A 57 -14.11 -24.20 -4.21
C ALA A 57 -12.89 -24.20 -3.29
N TYR A 58 -11.70 -23.96 -3.82
CA TYR A 58 -10.47 -23.84 -3.03
C TYR A 58 -10.47 -22.62 -2.09
N THR A 59 -11.20 -21.55 -2.44
CA THR A 59 -11.38 -20.39 -1.55
C THR A 59 -12.03 -20.82 -0.26
N VAL A 60 -13.11 -21.61 -0.32
CA VAL A 60 -13.79 -22.15 0.86
C VAL A 60 -12.90 -23.08 1.67
N LEU A 61 -12.19 -24.01 1.01
CA LEU A 61 -11.24 -24.90 1.68
C LEU A 61 -10.10 -24.13 2.37
N ALA A 62 -9.62 -23.06 1.74
CA ALA A 62 -8.58 -22.22 2.30
C ALA A 62 -9.05 -21.46 3.54
N TRP A 63 -10.31 -21.02 3.60
CA TRP A 63 -10.87 -20.35 4.78
C TRP A 63 -10.78 -21.20 6.05
N ASP A 64 -10.99 -22.52 5.95
CA ASP A 64 -10.86 -23.45 7.09
C ASP A 64 -9.46 -23.39 7.71
N THR A 65 -8.43 -23.09 6.90
CA THR A 65 -7.05 -22.96 7.38
C THR A 65 -6.75 -21.60 8.02
N LEU A 66 -7.53 -20.56 7.69
CA LEU A 66 -7.33 -19.20 8.19
C LEU A 66 -8.14 -18.90 9.46
N GLU A 67 -9.27 -19.59 9.67
CA GLU A 67 -10.29 -19.24 10.67
C GLU A 67 -9.73 -19.02 12.09
N GLN A 68 -8.71 -19.78 12.49
CA GLN A 68 -8.10 -19.66 13.83
C GLN A 68 -7.22 -18.41 14.03
N GLN A 69 -6.80 -17.76 12.94
CA GLN A 69 -5.81 -16.69 12.97
C GLN A 69 -6.35 -15.31 12.54
N ILE A 70 -7.60 -15.26 12.09
CA ILE A 70 -8.30 -14.04 11.68
C ILE A 70 -9.23 -13.52 12.81
N PRO A 71 -9.80 -12.31 12.70
CA PRO A 71 -10.85 -11.85 13.60
C PRO A 71 -12.04 -12.80 13.63
N ASP A 72 -12.70 -12.90 14.79
CA ASP A 72 -13.84 -13.79 14.99
C ASP A 72 -14.94 -13.53 13.93
N LEU A 73 -15.28 -14.59 13.18
CA LEU A 73 -16.29 -14.60 12.13
C LEU A 73 -17.61 -15.25 12.58
N VAL A 74 -17.64 -15.78 13.80
CA VAL A 74 -18.74 -16.57 14.34
C VAL A 74 -19.45 -15.83 15.46
N HIS A 75 -18.77 -15.03 16.27
CA HIS A 75 -19.41 -14.34 17.39
C HIS A 75 -19.35 -12.82 17.27
N GLY A 76 -20.47 -12.16 17.60
CA GLY A 76 -20.59 -10.72 17.68
C GLY A 76 -21.33 -10.09 16.50
N ASN A 77 -21.25 -8.77 16.35
CA ASN A 77 -21.93 -8.05 15.29
C ASN A 77 -21.23 -8.30 13.93
N MET A 78 -21.80 -9.18 13.10
CA MET A 78 -21.28 -9.55 11.77
C MET A 78 -21.78 -8.67 10.61
N TYR A 79 -22.55 -7.62 10.88
CA TYR A 79 -23.11 -6.74 9.86
C TYR A 79 -22.06 -6.31 8.81
N PRO A 80 -22.38 -6.38 7.50
CA PRO A 80 -23.68 -6.73 6.90
C PRO A 80 -23.89 -8.25 6.68
N PHE A 81 -22.95 -9.10 7.08
CA PHE A 81 -23.04 -10.54 6.90
C PHE A 81 -23.90 -11.20 7.97
N ALA A 82 -24.42 -12.37 7.64
CA ALA A 82 -25.17 -13.19 8.57
C ALA A 82 -24.22 -13.95 9.54
N ASP A 83 -24.65 -14.10 10.80
CA ASP A 83 -23.91 -14.76 11.89
C ASP A 83 -24.04 -16.29 11.80
N ARG A 84 -22.92 -17.01 11.82
CA ARG A 84 -22.86 -18.49 11.72
C ARG A 84 -23.51 -19.25 12.89
N VAL A 85 -23.90 -18.58 13.99
CA VAL A 85 -24.57 -19.21 15.14
C VAL A 85 -26.04 -19.48 14.82
N ALA A 86 -26.32 -20.59 14.13
CA ALA A 86 -27.49 -21.48 14.29
C ALA A 86 -27.89 -22.16 12.97
N GLY A 87 -27.22 -23.25 12.59
CA GLY A 87 -27.79 -24.40 11.85
C GLY A 87 -28.68 -24.14 10.60
N ARG A 88 -28.67 -22.94 10.05
CA ARG A 88 -29.38 -22.51 8.84
C ARG A 88 -28.30 -22.26 7.80
N GLU A 89 -28.47 -22.80 6.60
CA GLU A 89 -27.66 -22.40 5.45
C GLU A 89 -27.81 -20.89 5.29
N GLN A 90 -26.75 -20.14 5.61
CA GLN A 90 -26.73 -18.70 5.45
C GLN A 90 -25.96 -18.37 4.19
N THR A 91 -26.72 -18.11 3.14
CA THR A 91 -26.24 -17.69 1.81
C THR A 91 -25.27 -16.50 1.88
N ASP A 92 -25.41 -15.62 2.88
CA ASP A 92 -24.62 -14.40 3.08
C ASP A 92 -23.64 -14.41 4.26
N SER A 93 -23.06 -15.57 4.58
CA SER A 93 -21.86 -15.58 5.45
C SER A 93 -20.66 -14.96 4.73
N LEU A 94 -19.71 -14.37 5.47
CA LEU A 94 -18.53 -13.71 4.89
C LEU A 94 -17.75 -14.62 3.93
N LEU A 95 -17.55 -15.88 4.32
CA LEU A 95 -16.92 -16.91 3.49
C LEU A 95 -17.72 -17.18 2.22
N ASN A 96 -19.03 -17.42 2.34
CA ASN A 96 -19.86 -17.72 1.17
C ASN A 96 -19.83 -16.57 0.18
N VAL A 97 -19.89 -15.34 0.67
CA VAL A 97 -19.83 -14.14 -0.16
C VAL A 97 -18.50 -14.02 -0.89
N SER A 98 -17.36 -14.38 -0.27
CA SER A 98 -16.06 -14.40 -0.96
C SER A 98 -15.98 -15.44 -2.09
N ALA A 99 -16.63 -16.60 -1.95
CA ALA A 99 -16.54 -17.71 -2.91
C ALA A 99 -17.58 -17.66 -4.05
N MET A 100 -18.68 -16.92 -3.89
CA MET A 100 -19.81 -16.90 -4.85
C MET A 100 -19.68 -15.83 -5.95
N HIS A 101 -18.50 -15.24 -6.19
CA HIS A 101 -18.35 -14.15 -7.15
C HIS A 101 -18.53 -14.60 -8.62
N HIS A 102 -18.36 -15.89 -8.94
CA HIS A 102 -18.67 -16.48 -10.25
C HIS A 102 -20.14 -16.88 -10.41
N THR A 103 -20.84 -17.17 -9.31
CA THR A 103 -22.25 -17.61 -9.26
C THR A 103 -23.08 -16.78 -8.27
N PRO A 104 -23.07 -15.43 -8.36
CA PRO A 104 -23.68 -14.58 -7.35
C PRO A 104 -25.21 -14.61 -7.41
N GLU A 105 -25.82 -14.74 -6.23
CA GLU A 105 -27.26 -14.79 -6.03
C GLU A 105 -27.74 -13.59 -5.21
N THR A 106 -27.05 -13.27 -4.11
CA THR A 106 -27.45 -12.22 -3.16
C THR A 106 -26.83 -10.87 -3.51
N PHE A 107 -27.35 -9.81 -2.90
CA PHE A 107 -26.82 -8.46 -3.07
C PHE A 107 -25.32 -8.37 -2.71
N LEU A 108 -24.89 -8.93 -1.58
CA LEU A 108 -23.48 -8.86 -1.15
C LEU A 108 -22.56 -9.65 -2.08
N GLN A 109 -22.99 -10.80 -2.59
CA GLN A 109 -22.25 -11.56 -3.60
C GLN A 109 -22.14 -10.77 -4.91
N TRP A 110 -23.22 -10.10 -5.33
CA TRP A 110 -23.20 -9.21 -6.50
C TRP A 110 -22.31 -7.99 -6.32
N ILE A 111 -22.15 -7.46 -5.10
CA ILE A 111 -21.17 -6.39 -4.81
C ILE A 111 -19.75 -6.86 -5.12
N ILE A 112 -19.34 -8.04 -4.61
CA ILE A 112 -17.99 -8.56 -4.86
C ILE A 112 -17.81 -8.87 -6.34
N ALA A 113 -18.76 -9.57 -6.96
CA ALA A 113 -18.71 -9.88 -8.39
C ALA A 113 -18.66 -8.62 -9.28
N THR A 114 -19.34 -7.54 -8.89
CA THR A 114 -19.26 -6.27 -9.62
C THR A 114 -17.90 -5.61 -9.42
N ALA A 115 -17.37 -5.59 -8.20
CA ALA A 115 -16.07 -4.99 -7.90
C ALA A 115 -14.92 -5.71 -8.62
N ASP A 116 -14.93 -7.05 -8.64
CA ASP A 116 -13.96 -7.89 -9.36
C ASP A 116 -13.94 -7.55 -10.86
N ARG A 117 -15.11 -7.55 -11.50
CA ARG A 117 -15.25 -7.20 -12.92
C ARG A 117 -14.80 -5.77 -13.24
N VAL A 118 -14.99 -4.83 -12.32
CA VAL A 118 -14.56 -3.44 -12.48
C VAL A 118 -13.04 -3.35 -12.32
N ALA A 119 -12.43 -4.11 -11.42
CA ALA A 119 -10.98 -4.20 -11.25
C ALA A 119 -10.28 -4.80 -12.49
N SER A 120 -10.90 -5.77 -13.16
CA SER A 120 -10.37 -6.41 -14.39
C SER A 120 -10.82 -5.75 -15.71
N GLY A 121 -11.31 -4.52 -15.66
CA GLY A 121 -12.01 -3.87 -16.79
C GLY A 121 -11.26 -3.80 -18.13
N PHE A 122 -9.91 -3.74 -18.13
CA PHE A 122 -9.10 -3.65 -19.35
C PHE A 122 -9.01 -4.95 -20.14
N ASP A 123 -9.36 -6.07 -19.50
CA ASP A 123 -9.27 -7.42 -20.06
C ASP A 123 -10.66 -7.92 -20.52
N ARG A 124 -11.66 -7.04 -20.65
CA ARG A 124 -13.09 -7.39 -20.77
C ARG A 124 -13.46 -8.41 -21.86
N GLU A 125 -12.95 -8.28 -23.09
CA GLU A 125 -13.23 -9.29 -24.14
C GLU A 125 -12.65 -10.66 -23.72
N THR A 126 -11.53 -10.64 -23.01
CA THR A 126 -10.82 -11.82 -22.52
C THR A 126 -11.44 -12.36 -21.22
N PHE A 127 -12.05 -11.51 -20.39
CA PHE A 127 -12.68 -11.85 -19.12
C PHE A 127 -14.13 -12.36 -19.30
N GLU A 128 -14.88 -11.82 -20.26
CA GLU A 128 -16.17 -12.41 -20.67
C GLU A 128 -15.94 -13.77 -21.34
N HIS A 129 -14.82 -13.95 -22.07
CA HIS A 129 -14.37 -15.28 -22.50
C HIS A 129 -13.90 -16.17 -21.33
N TYR A 130 -13.14 -15.65 -20.36
CA TYR A 130 -12.69 -16.35 -19.14
C TYR A 130 -13.88 -16.88 -18.32
N SER A 131 -14.84 -16.01 -18.01
CA SER A 131 -16.06 -16.32 -17.23
C SER A 131 -16.95 -17.39 -17.89
N HIS A 132 -16.81 -17.61 -19.19
CA HIS A 132 -17.62 -18.53 -19.99
C HIS A 132 -16.87 -19.76 -20.53
N SER A 133 -15.60 -19.97 -20.15
CA SER A 133 -14.76 -21.00 -20.78
C SER A 133 -14.20 -22.05 -19.81
N ASN A 134 -13.74 -23.15 -20.40
CA ASN A 134 -13.38 -24.41 -19.74
C ASN A 134 -11.99 -24.36 -19.08
N ASP A 135 -11.79 -25.10 -17.99
CA ASP A 135 -10.47 -25.38 -17.39
C ASP A 135 -9.51 -26.10 -18.37
N ALA A 136 -10.05 -26.72 -19.43
CA ALA A 136 -9.23 -27.24 -20.52
C ALA A 136 -8.43 -26.14 -21.25
N ALA A 137 -8.93 -24.91 -21.29
CA ALA A 137 -8.24 -23.75 -21.85
C ALA A 137 -7.18 -23.14 -20.89
N LEU A 138 -7.32 -23.38 -19.57
CA LEU A 138 -6.30 -23.09 -18.55
C LEU A 138 -5.14 -24.10 -18.60
N ASN A 139 -5.43 -25.35 -19.01
CA ASN A 139 -4.43 -26.41 -19.22
C ASN A 139 -3.75 -26.37 -20.59
N THR A 140 -4.37 -25.76 -21.61
CA THR A 140 -3.63 -25.36 -22.81
C THR A 140 -2.85 -24.12 -22.44
N GLY A 141 -1.54 -24.25 -22.21
CA GLY A 141 -0.69 -23.12 -21.89
C GLY A 141 -0.92 -21.95 -22.84
N GLY A 142 -0.63 -20.72 -22.39
CA GLY A 142 -0.80 -19.53 -23.23
C GLY A 142 -0.31 -19.86 -24.64
N ARG A 143 -1.18 -19.79 -25.66
CA ARG A 143 -0.92 -20.33 -27.01
C ARG A 143 0.41 -19.86 -27.62
N GLN A 144 1.01 -18.82 -27.04
CA GLN A 144 2.28 -18.21 -27.40
C GLN A 144 3.50 -18.75 -26.62
N THR A 145 3.37 -19.26 -25.39
CA THR A 145 4.50 -19.68 -24.53
C THR A 145 4.48 -21.17 -24.13
N GLY A 146 3.32 -21.83 -24.23
CA GLY A 146 3.17 -23.26 -23.87
C GLY A 146 3.14 -23.56 -22.36
N LYS A 147 3.19 -22.54 -21.50
CA LYS A 147 3.15 -22.65 -20.03
C LYS A 147 1.71 -22.56 -19.49
N ASN A 148 1.35 -23.42 -18.53
CA ASN A 148 0.04 -23.39 -17.86
C ASN A 148 0.03 -22.49 -16.61
N HIS A 149 -1.11 -22.39 -15.92
CA HIS A 149 -1.31 -21.52 -14.76
C HIS A 149 -0.42 -21.81 -13.54
N TYR A 150 0.14 -23.02 -13.42
CA TYR A 150 1.12 -23.33 -12.38
C TYR A 150 2.51 -22.75 -12.74
N GLN A 151 2.86 -22.77 -14.03
CA GLN A 151 4.20 -22.46 -14.50
C GLN A 151 4.41 -20.98 -14.85
N VAL A 152 3.35 -20.30 -15.27
CA VAL A 152 3.40 -18.87 -15.60
C VAL A 152 3.81 -18.04 -14.37
N ARG A 153 4.57 -16.97 -14.61
CA ARG A 153 5.02 -16.01 -13.58
C ARG A 153 4.56 -14.61 -13.94
N LEU A 154 4.50 -13.73 -12.94
CA LEU A 154 4.10 -12.33 -13.14
C LEU A 154 5.16 -11.59 -13.98
N LEU A 155 4.76 -11.02 -15.10
CA LEU A 155 5.63 -10.28 -16.01
C LEU A 155 6.02 -8.91 -15.45
N SER A 156 7.19 -8.44 -15.87
CA SER A 156 7.63 -7.08 -15.58
C SER A 156 6.86 -6.06 -16.43
N LEU A 157 6.34 -5.02 -15.80
CA LEU A 157 5.79 -3.85 -16.50
C LEU A 157 6.90 -3.00 -17.16
N PHE A 158 8.15 -3.07 -16.66
CA PHE A 158 9.24 -2.19 -17.12
C PHE A 158 9.68 -2.48 -18.55
N GLU A 159 9.65 -3.74 -18.98
CA GLU A 159 10.05 -4.15 -20.34
C GLU A 159 9.12 -3.57 -21.42
N GLN A 160 7.91 -3.16 -21.01
CA GLN A 160 6.87 -2.66 -21.91
C GLN A 160 6.86 -1.13 -22.01
N ILE A 161 7.68 -0.44 -21.22
CA ILE A 161 7.80 1.01 -21.27
C ILE A 161 8.69 1.39 -22.46
N THR A 162 8.11 2.03 -23.47
CA THR A 162 8.85 2.59 -24.60
C THR A 162 8.91 4.11 -24.53
N LEU A 163 10.10 4.67 -24.75
CA LEU A 163 10.31 6.12 -24.95
C LEU A 163 10.06 6.56 -26.40
N HIS A 164 9.93 5.60 -27.32
CA HIS A 164 9.68 5.85 -28.74
C HIS A 164 8.21 5.58 -29.06
N PRO A 165 7.42 6.60 -29.45
CA PRO A 165 5.99 6.45 -29.76
C PRO A 165 5.69 5.49 -30.91
N THR A 166 6.68 5.22 -31.76
CA THR A 166 6.59 4.34 -32.93
C THR A 166 7.05 2.90 -32.65
N ALA A 167 7.55 2.60 -31.45
CA ALA A 167 7.96 1.24 -31.10
C ALA A 167 6.75 0.31 -31.09
N ARG A 168 6.89 -0.87 -31.70
CA ARG A 168 5.85 -1.90 -31.68
C ARG A 168 5.68 -2.41 -30.26
N SER A 169 4.43 -2.49 -29.78
CA SER A 169 4.11 -3.17 -28.53
C SER A 169 4.52 -4.64 -28.62
N LEU A 170 5.31 -5.10 -27.65
CA LEU A 170 5.72 -6.50 -27.54
C LEU A 170 4.51 -7.36 -27.19
N ASP A 171 4.41 -8.55 -27.78
CA ASP A 171 3.44 -9.56 -27.35
C ASP A 171 4.00 -10.36 -26.14
N HIS A 172 3.21 -11.29 -25.59
CA HIS A 172 3.64 -12.06 -24.42
C HIS A 172 4.89 -12.92 -24.71
N ALA A 173 5.04 -13.44 -25.94
CA ALA A 173 6.23 -14.22 -26.30
C ALA A 173 7.50 -13.36 -26.38
N GLY A 174 7.38 -12.09 -26.73
CA GLY A 174 8.50 -11.15 -26.83
C GLY A 174 8.94 -10.51 -25.50
N LEU A 175 8.41 -10.95 -24.35
CA LEU A 175 8.79 -10.44 -23.04
C LEU A 175 9.67 -11.47 -22.31
N ASP A 176 10.85 -11.03 -21.89
CA ASP A 176 11.92 -11.86 -21.31
C ASP A 176 11.98 -11.83 -19.79
N TYR A 177 11.31 -10.88 -19.11
CA TYR A 177 11.46 -10.66 -17.67
C TYR A 177 10.19 -10.91 -16.85
N CYS A 178 10.33 -11.65 -15.75
CA CYS A 178 9.26 -11.94 -14.79
C CYS A 178 9.75 -11.90 -13.33
N TYR A 179 8.83 -11.77 -12.39
CA TYR A 179 9.13 -11.80 -10.96
C TYR A 179 9.24 -13.24 -10.44
N PRO A 180 10.25 -13.56 -9.61
CA PRO A 180 10.35 -14.86 -8.97
C PRO A 180 9.21 -15.09 -7.97
N LEU A 181 8.64 -16.29 -7.99
CA LEU A 181 7.59 -16.72 -7.05
C LEU A 181 8.20 -16.96 -5.66
N LYS A 182 8.42 -15.88 -4.92
CA LYS A 182 8.99 -15.85 -3.57
C LYS A 182 8.30 -14.77 -2.75
N ALA A 183 8.38 -14.89 -1.43
CA ALA A 183 7.93 -13.83 -0.53
C ALA A 183 8.70 -12.52 -0.83
N LEU A 184 8.06 -11.38 -0.62
CA LEU A 184 8.64 -10.06 -0.86
C LEU A 184 9.87 -9.86 0.04
N SER A 185 10.99 -9.57 -0.59
CA SER A 185 12.31 -9.36 0.00
C SER A 185 13.08 -8.34 -0.83
N PRO A 186 14.17 -7.75 -0.29
CA PRO A 186 15.02 -6.86 -1.08
C PRO A 186 15.54 -7.48 -2.38
N LYS A 187 15.68 -8.80 -2.46
CA LYS A 187 16.11 -9.50 -3.68
C LYS A 187 14.96 -9.89 -4.61
N SER A 188 13.83 -10.38 -4.08
CA SER A 188 12.72 -10.89 -4.90
C SER A 188 11.90 -9.81 -5.59
N VAL A 189 12.04 -8.54 -5.15
CA VAL A 189 11.39 -7.39 -5.81
C VAL A 189 11.94 -7.10 -7.20
N PHE A 190 13.11 -7.64 -7.57
CA PHE A 190 13.70 -7.43 -8.90
C PHE A 190 13.27 -8.53 -9.89
N PRO A 191 12.80 -8.16 -11.10
CA PRO A 191 12.49 -9.14 -12.12
C PRO A 191 13.77 -9.83 -12.63
N ARG A 192 13.62 -11.08 -13.07
CA ARG A 192 14.69 -11.91 -13.62
C ARG A 192 14.24 -12.51 -14.95
N ARG A 193 15.20 -13.05 -15.71
CA ARG A 193 14.90 -13.68 -17.00
C ARG A 193 13.97 -14.88 -16.81
N ARG A 194 12.99 -15.04 -17.71
CA ARG A 194 11.96 -16.07 -17.62
C ARG A 194 12.52 -17.49 -17.68
N ASP A 195 13.54 -17.72 -18.50
CA ASP A 195 14.25 -19.00 -18.60
C ASP A 195 14.90 -19.44 -17.27
N GLU A 196 15.20 -18.50 -16.38
CA GLU A 196 15.76 -18.78 -15.05
C GLU A 196 14.69 -19.06 -13.97
N VAL A 197 13.47 -18.57 -14.16
CA VAL A 197 12.45 -18.46 -13.10
C VAL A 197 11.20 -19.29 -13.38
N GLU A 198 10.75 -19.37 -14.63
CA GLU A 198 9.58 -20.17 -14.98
C GLU A 198 9.94 -21.67 -14.92
N PRO A 199 9.25 -22.48 -14.10
CA PRO A 199 9.54 -23.90 -13.97
C PRO A 199 9.25 -24.66 -15.28
N GLY A 200 10.01 -25.73 -15.52
CA GLY A 200 9.85 -26.59 -16.69
C GLY A 200 8.66 -27.54 -16.61
N ASP A 201 8.21 -27.86 -15.39
CA ASP A 201 7.17 -28.86 -15.11
C ASP A 201 6.23 -28.40 -13.96
N ASN A 202 5.13 -29.12 -13.79
CA ASN A 202 4.12 -28.78 -12.78
C ASN A 202 4.52 -29.18 -11.35
N GLU A 203 5.38 -30.18 -11.17
CA GLU A 203 5.78 -30.65 -9.84
C GLU A 203 6.60 -29.57 -9.13
N ARG A 204 7.63 -29.05 -9.82
CA ARG A 204 8.43 -27.93 -9.32
C ARG A 204 7.59 -26.66 -9.14
N ALA A 205 6.70 -26.36 -10.09
CA ALA A 205 5.82 -25.21 -10.01
C ALA A 205 4.94 -25.23 -8.74
N ARG A 206 4.32 -26.38 -8.46
CA ARG A 206 3.46 -26.58 -7.29
C ARG A 206 4.25 -26.59 -5.98
N ALA A 207 5.48 -27.12 -5.98
CA ALA A 207 6.36 -27.04 -4.82
C ALA A 207 6.66 -25.59 -4.45
N GLU A 208 6.95 -24.72 -5.42
CA GLU A 208 7.17 -23.28 -5.16
C GLU A 208 5.93 -22.59 -4.57
N TYR A 209 4.73 -22.89 -5.07
CA TYR A 209 3.48 -22.40 -4.49
C TYR A 209 3.22 -22.94 -3.08
N ARG A 210 3.51 -24.22 -2.84
CA ARG A 210 3.34 -24.85 -1.52
C ARG A 210 4.26 -24.22 -0.47
N ASP A 211 5.53 -24.01 -0.81
CA ASP A 211 6.49 -23.34 0.07
C ASP A 211 6.01 -21.92 0.41
N LEU A 212 5.50 -21.19 -0.60
CA LEU A 212 4.97 -19.84 -0.41
C LEU A 212 3.71 -19.85 0.47
N TRP A 213 2.80 -20.81 0.26
CA TRP A 213 1.57 -21.00 1.04
C TRP A 213 1.86 -21.33 2.51
N GLN A 214 2.77 -22.25 2.76
CA GLN A 214 3.21 -22.59 4.12
C GLN A 214 3.85 -21.38 4.82
N GLY A 215 4.69 -20.64 4.10
CA GLY A 215 5.25 -19.39 4.59
C GLY A 215 4.17 -18.37 4.95
N PHE A 216 3.14 -18.21 4.12
CA PHE A 216 2.00 -17.33 4.39
C PHE A 216 1.24 -17.73 5.66
N LEU A 217 0.92 -19.02 5.82
CA LEU A 217 0.22 -19.53 7.00
C LEU A 217 1.02 -19.34 8.29
N GLN A 218 2.35 -19.54 8.24
CA GLN A 218 3.23 -19.27 9.37
C GLN A 218 3.28 -17.77 9.69
N ALA A 219 3.42 -16.94 8.66
CA ALA A 219 3.50 -15.48 8.79
C ALA A 219 2.20 -14.85 9.31
N LEU A 220 1.04 -15.44 8.99
CA LEU A 220 -0.27 -15.01 9.52
C LEU A 220 -0.34 -15.11 11.05
N GLN A 221 0.31 -16.12 11.65
CA GLN A 221 0.36 -16.29 13.10
C GLN A 221 1.18 -15.20 13.80
N ALA A 222 2.07 -14.52 13.06
CA ALA A 222 2.89 -13.43 13.58
C ALA A 222 2.08 -12.14 13.82
N ILE A 223 0.87 -12.01 13.26
CA ILE A 223 -0.01 -10.89 13.60
C ILE A 223 -0.39 -11.00 15.09
N PRO A 224 -0.17 -9.95 15.91
CA PRO A 224 -0.51 -10.00 17.33
C PRO A 224 -1.96 -10.42 17.56
N ALA A 225 -2.17 -11.50 18.31
CA ALA A 225 -3.50 -12.00 18.62
C ALA A 225 -4.38 -10.93 19.31
N SER A 226 -3.78 -10.06 20.11
CA SER A 226 -4.45 -8.93 20.76
C SER A 226 -4.99 -7.87 19.79
N HIS A 227 -4.57 -7.86 18.53
CA HIS A 227 -5.06 -6.91 17.53
C HIS A 227 -6.30 -7.42 16.77
N ARG A 228 -6.62 -8.72 16.86
CA ARG A 228 -7.69 -9.35 16.07
C ARG A 228 -9.09 -8.79 16.36
N GLN A 229 -9.31 -8.23 17.54
CA GLN A 229 -10.61 -7.62 17.89
C GLN A 229 -10.82 -6.27 17.20
N ASN A 230 -9.75 -5.64 16.68
CA ASN A 230 -9.80 -4.37 15.99
C ASN A 230 -9.62 -4.59 14.48
N TRP A 231 -10.74 -4.74 13.77
CA TRP A 231 -10.78 -5.03 12.34
C TRP A 231 -9.96 -4.05 11.48
N ASP A 232 -10.05 -2.75 11.74
CA ASP A 232 -9.33 -1.73 10.97
C ASP A 232 -7.81 -1.84 11.15
N LEU A 233 -7.34 -2.05 12.39
CA LEU A 233 -5.91 -2.25 12.68
C LEU A 233 -5.40 -3.58 12.13
N TRP A 234 -6.15 -4.66 12.36
CA TRP A 234 -5.78 -5.99 11.91
C TRP A 234 -5.72 -6.07 10.38
N LEU A 235 -6.66 -5.45 9.67
CA LEU A 235 -6.68 -5.45 8.21
C LEU A 235 -5.50 -4.66 7.61
N ASP A 236 -4.96 -3.65 8.30
CA ASP A 236 -3.73 -2.96 7.88
C ASP A 236 -2.52 -3.93 7.96
N HIS A 237 -2.47 -4.77 9.01
CA HIS A 237 -1.45 -5.82 9.13
C HIS A 237 -1.62 -6.88 8.04
N PHE A 238 -2.85 -7.34 7.85
CA PHE A 238 -3.17 -8.36 6.84
C PHE A 238 -2.86 -7.88 5.41
N ASP A 239 -3.09 -6.61 5.07
CA ASP A 239 -2.77 -6.06 3.74
C ASP A 239 -1.28 -6.21 3.40
N THR A 240 -0.39 -5.93 4.36
CA THR A 240 1.06 -6.11 4.16
C THR A 240 1.45 -7.59 4.09
N LEU A 241 0.82 -8.45 4.90
CA LEU A 241 1.04 -9.89 4.84
C LEU A 241 0.64 -10.43 3.46
N TRP A 242 -0.56 -10.08 3.00
CA TRP A 242 -1.05 -10.50 1.68
C TRP A 242 -0.11 -10.01 0.59
N GLN A 243 0.27 -8.73 0.60
CA GLN A 243 1.28 -8.18 -0.31
C GLN A 243 2.56 -9.03 -0.32
N THR A 244 3.07 -9.35 0.85
CA THR A 244 4.34 -10.08 0.99
C THR A 244 4.30 -11.44 0.29
N TYR A 245 3.17 -12.13 0.31
CA TYR A 245 3.05 -13.49 -0.23
C TYR A 245 2.35 -13.57 -1.59
N THR A 246 1.69 -12.51 -2.05
CA THR A 246 0.91 -12.55 -3.31
C THR A 246 1.34 -11.50 -4.34
N HIS A 247 2.36 -10.66 -4.07
CA HIS A 247 2.85 -9.66 -5.05
C HIS A 247 3.41 -10.27 -6.34
N ALA A 248 3.92 -11.51 -6.31
CA ALA A 248 4.53 -12.19 -7.46
C ALA A 248 3.61 -13.25 -8.08
N ILE A 249 2.40 -13.43 -7.53
CA ILE A 249 1.40 -14.35 -8.07
C ILE A 249 0.62 -13.60 -9.16
N PRO A 250 0.59 -14.07 -10.41
CA PRO A 250 -0.25 -13.47 -11.43
C PRO A 250 -1.75 -13.73 -11.13
N ALA A 251 -2.58 -12.69 -11.19
CA ALA A 251 -4.03 -12.79 -10.98
C ALA A 251 -4.73 -13.49 -12.15
N VAL A 252 -4.23 -13.31 -13.38
CA VAL A 252 -4.78 -13.96 -14.57
C VAL A 252 -3.63 -14.56 -15.38
N THR A 253 -3.73 -15.85 -15.69
CA THR A 253 -2.68 -16.60 -16.44
C THR A 253 -3.18 -17.18 -17.76
N ALA A 254 -4.39 -16.81 -18.18
CA ALA A 254 -5.14 -17.53 -19.21
C ALA A 254 -5.43 -16.69 -20.47
N PHE A 255 -5.90 -17.35 -21.52
CA PHE A 255 -6.54 -16.74 -22.70
C PHE A 255 -5.71 -15.71 -23.49
N GLY A 256 -4.38 -15.78 -23.40
CA GLY A 256 -3.50 -14.85 -24.12
C GLY A 256 -3.44 -13.45 -23.51
N VAL A 257 -3.99 -13.28 -22.30
CA VAL A 257 -3.72 -12.10 -21.46
C VAL A 257 -2.25 -12.15 -21.02
N LYS A 258 -1.63 -10.97 -20.95
CA LYS A 258 -0.30 -10.85 -20.36
C LYS A 258 -0.43 -10.84 -18.84
N PRO A 259 0.19 -11.78 -18.12
CA PRO A 259 0.08 -11.88 -16.66
C PRO A 259 0.87 -10.75 -15.99
N GLU A 260 0.29 -9.54 -15.93
CA GLU A 260 0.96 -8.30 -15.51
C GLU A 260 0.41 -7.72 -14.21
N VAL A 261 -0.78 -8.15 -13.82
CA VAL A 261 -1.43 -7.73 -12.59
C VAL A 261 -1.20 -8.80 -11.52
N SER A 262 -0.64 -8.39 -10.38
CA SER A 262 -0.45 -9.28 -9.25
C SER A 262 -1.77 -9.61 -8.58
N LEU A 263 -1.87 -10.78 -7.95
CA LEU A 263 -3.00 -11.17 -7.13
C LEU A 263 -3.22 -10.16 -5.99
N TYR A 264 -2.14 -9.62 -5.40
CA TYR A 264 -2.24 -8.55 -4.40
C TYR A 264 -2.94 -7.30 -4.95
N ASP A 265 -2.51 -6.77 -6.09
CA ASP A 265 -3.04 -5.51 -6.64
C ASP A 265 -4.50 -5.68 -7.10
N HIS A 266 -4.83 -6.84 -7.70
CA HIS A 266 -6.20 -7.21 -8.05
C HIS A 266 -7.08 -7.29 -6.81
N SER A 267 -6.71 -8.12 -5.81
CA SER A 267 -7.42 -8.24 -4.54
C SER A 267 -7.66 -6.89 -3.87
N LYS A 268 -6.63 -6.03 -3.79
CA LYS A 268 -6.71 -4.72 -3.14
C LYS A 268 -7.66 -3.77 -3.85
N THR A 269 -7.59 -3.73 -5.18
CA THR A 269 -8.47 -2.91 -5.99
C THR A 269 -9.92 -3.38 -5.87
N THR A 270 -10.16 -4.69 -5.97
CA THR A 270 -11.48 -5.31 -5.77
C THR A 270 -12.04 -5.02 -4.38
N ALA A 271 -11.23 -5.11 -3.33
CA ALA A 271 -11.65 -4.77 -1.96
C ALA A 271 -12.04 -3.29 -1.80
N ALA A 272 -11.25 -2.39 -2.36
CA ALA A 272 -11.51 -0.95 -2.32
C ALA A 272 -12.81 -0.58 -3.06
N LEU A 273 -13.02 -1.17 -4.24
CA LEU A 273 -14.24 -0.98 -5.04
C LEU A 273 -15.47 -1.59 -4.35
N ALA A 274 -15.37 -2.81 -3.81
CA ALA A 274 -16.46 -3.46 -3.09
C ALA A 274 -16.90 -2.64 -1.88
N ALA A 275 -15.94 -2.12 -1.10
CA ALA A 275 -16.21 -1.24 0.04
C ALA A 275 -16.97 0.03 -0.39
N ALA A 276 -16.53 0.68 -1.48
CA ALA A 276 -17.17 1.89 -1.99
C ALA A 276 -18.57 1.62 -2.56
N LEU A 277 -18.72 0.58 -3.38
CA LEU A 277 -20.02 0.20 -3.97
C LEU A 277 -21.03 -0.15 -2.87
N TRP A 278 -20.65 -1.02 -1.92
CA TRP A 278 -21.52 -1.38 -0.81
C TRP A 278 -21.94 -0.17 0.01
N ARG A 279 -20.98 0.69 0.41
CA ARG A 279 -21.29 1.87 1.23
C ARG A 279 -22.18 2.88 0.50
N TRP A 280 -22.07 2.99 -0.81
CA TRP A 280 -22.95 3.84 -1.60
C TRP A 280 -24.38 3.29 -1.59
N HIS A 281 -24.56 2.00 -1.89
CA HIS A 281 -25.86 1.33 -1.86
C HIS A 281 -26.50 1.36 -0.47
N GLU A 282 -25.70 1.16 0.58
CA GLU A 282 -26.13 1.25 1.97
C GLU A 282 -26.68 2.64 2.30
N ALA A 283 -25.97 3.71 1.90
CA ALA A 283 -26.39 5.08 2.14
C ALA A 283 -27.69 5.44 1.40
N GLU A 284 -27.91 4.86 0.22
CA GLU A 284 -29.12 5.05 -0.59
C GLU A 284 -30.25 4.09 -0.21
N GLY A 285 -30.06 3.18 0.75
CA GLY A 285 -31.06 2.17 1.14
C GLY A 285 -31.33 1.10 0.06
N GLN A 286 -30.37 0.87 -0.83
CA GLN A 286 -30.47 -0.01 -2.00
C GLN A 286 -29.68 -1.31 -1.81
N THR A 287 -30.05 -2.13 -0.83
CA THR A 287 -29.31 -3.36 -0.46
C THR A 287 -30.12 -4.66 -0.58
N GLY A 288 -31.35 -4.59 -1.10
CA GLY A 288 -32.21 -5.76 -1.31
C GLY A 288 -32.13 -6.37 -2.72
N ASP A 289 -33.04 -7.30 -3.02
CA ASP A 289 -33.06 -8.07 -4.29
C ASP A 289 -33.13 -7.18 -5.54
N ALA A 290 -33.84 -6.06 -5.48
CA ALA A 290 -33.91 -5.12 -6.60
C ALA A 290 -32.53 -4.55 -6.96
N ALA A 291 -31.71 -4.24 -5.95
CA ALA A 291 -30.34 -3.80 -6.17
C ALA A 291 -29.45 -4.92 -6.71
N ALA A 292 -29.62 -6.16 -6.22
CA ALA A 292 -28.95 -7.34 -6.78
C ALA A 292 -29.28 -7.53 -8.28
N GLN A 293 -30.54 -7.40 -8.67
CA GLN A 293 -30.95 -7.46 -10.09
C GLN A 293 -30.36 -6.31 -10.92
N THR A 294 -30.23 -5.12 -10.32
CA THR A 294 -29.68 -3.94 -10.99
C THR A 294 -28.18 -4.12 -11.27
N LEU A 295 -27.43 -4.62 -10.27
CA LEU A 295 -26.02 -4.99 -10.40
C LEU A 295 -25.82 -6.11 -11.43
N LYS A 296 -26.67 -7.15 -11.38
CA LYS A 296 -26.67 -8.26 -12.34
C LYS A 296 -26.84 -7.79 -13.79
N ASN A 297 -27.81 -6.92 -14.02
CA ASN A 297 -28.12 -6.37 -15.35
C ASN A 297 -27.19 -5.22 -15.76
N ARG A 298 -26.29 -4.79 -14.86
CA ARG A 298 -25.37 -3.65 -15.05
C ARG A 298 -26.09 -2.34 -15.39
N SER A 299 -27.37 -2.20 -15.05
CA SER A 299 -28.19 -1.06 -15.46
C SER A 299 -27.80 0.26 -14.78
N ASP A 300 -27.07 0.19 -13.68
CA ASP A 300 -26.59 1.34 -12.90
C ASP A 300 -25.07 1.57 -13.01
N TRP A 301 -24.37 0.89 -13.93
CA TRP A 301 -22.92 1.05 -14.09
C TRP A 301 -22.49 2.43 -14.60
N GLY A 302 -23.42 3.21 -15.15
CA GLY A 302 -23.21 4.63 -15.49
C GLY A 302 -23.44 5.59 -14.33
N VAL A 303 -23.98 5.13 -13.19
CA VAL A 303 -24.16 5.96 -11.99
C VAL A 303 -22.81 6.19 -11.34
N GLN A 304 -22.54 7.44 -10.97
CA GLN A 304 -21.28 7.82 -10.31
C GLN A 304 -21.29 7.41 -8.84
N LYS A 305 -21.13 6.12 -8.55
CA LYS A 305 -21.15 5.59 -7.18
C LYS A 305 -19.80 5.70 -6.46
N ILE A 306 -18.72 5.94 -7.20
CA ILE A 306 -17.35 5.94 -6.70
C ILE A 306 -16.83 7.37 -6.61
N LEU A 307 -16.09 7.67 -5.55
CA LEU A 307 -15.39 8.92 -5.32
C LEU A 307 -13.90 8.64 -5.16
N LEU A 308 -13.09 9.15 -6.07
CA LEU A 308 -11.63 9.13 -5.96
C LEU A 308 -11.20 10.34 -5.14
N ILE A 309 -10.61 10.10 -3.97
CA ILE A 309 -10.06 11.15 -3.10
C ILE A 309 -8.55 11.11 -3.26
N GLN A 310 -7.95 12.22 -3.69
CA GLN A 310 -6.51 12.32 -3.89
C GLN A 310 -5.90 13.36 -2.95
N GLY A 311 -4.74 13.03 -2.40
CA GLY A 311 -3.90 13.94 -1.64
C GLY A 311 -2.58 14.18 -2.36
N ASP A 312 -2.08 15.41 -2.35
CA ASP A 312 -0.74 15.75 -2.88
C ASP A 312 -0.09 16.82 -1.97
N PHE A 313 1.10 16.51 -1.46
CA PHE A 313 1.86 17.41 -0.59
C PHE A 313 2.63 18.44 -1.42
N PHE A 314 2.54 19.71 -1.03
CA PHE A 314 3.16 20.83 -1.73
C PHE A 314 4.28 21.48 -0.93
N GLY A 315 5.23 22.09 -1.63
CA GLY A 315 6.34 22.82 -0.99
C GLY A 315 7.46 21.93 -0.47
N ILE A 316 7.51 20.65 -0.88
CA ILE A 316 8.52 19.65 -0.48
C ILE A 316 9.94 20.23 -0.46
N GLN A 317 10.34 20.92 -1.53
CA GLN A 317 11.69 21.46 -1.68
C GLN A 317 12.01 22.52 -0.61
N ASN A 318 11.15 23.53 -0.47
CA ASN A 318 11.32 24.58 0.53
C ASN A 318 11.33 24.02 1.95
N PHE A 319 10.52 23.00 2.19
CA PHE A 319 10.43 22.34 3.49
C PHE A 319 11.69 21.58 3.87
N ILE A 320 12.16 20.70 2.98
CA ILE A 320 13.32 19.84 3.22
C ILE A 320 14.56 20.72 3.43
N PHE A 321 14.73 21.76 2.62
CA PHE A 321 15.91 22.62 2.62
C PHE A 321 15.77 23.90 3.45
N ALA A 322 14.76 24.02 4.32
CA ALA A 322 14.63 25.16 5.23
C ALA A 322 15.89 25.33 6.10
N SER A 323 16.38 26.56 6.28
CA SER A 323 17.68 26.79 6.95
C SER A 323 17.57 27.69 8.18
N GLY A 324 18.55 27.52 9.07
CA GLY A 324 18.67 28.11 10.40
C GLY A 324 20.14 28.30 10.78
N SER A 325 20.40 29.05 11.85
CA SER A 325 21.76 29.31 12.35
C SER A 325 22.50 28.04 12.80
N GLN A 326 21.77 26.99 13.21
CA GLN A 326 22.32 25.74 13.71
C GLN A 326 22.06 24.54 12.79
N THR A 327 21.55 24.75 11.56
CA THR A 327 21.21 23.65 10.63
C THR A 327 22.42 22.76 10.33
N ASN A 328 23.60 23.33 10.13
CA ASN A 328 24.80 22.57 9.76
C ASN A 328 25.24 21.56 10.85
N LYS A 329 25.02 21.86 12.14
CA LYS A 329 25.42 20.96 13.25
C LYS A 329 24.53 19.70 13.34
N ARG A 330 23.32 19.74 12.81
CA ARG A 330 22.37 18.61 12.83
C ARG A 330 21.84 18.27 11.42
N ALA A 331 22.57 18.63 10.38
CA ALA A 331 22.09 18.62 8.99
C ALA A 331 21.57 17.25 8.55
N ALA A 332 22.31 16.17 8.82
CA ALA A 332 21.90 14.82 8.44
C ALA A 332 20.59 14.38 9.10
N LYS A 333 20.43 14.64 10.41
CA LYS A 333 19.19 14.33 11.15
C LYS A 333 18.03 15.18 10.66
N LEU A 334 18.24 16.48 10.47
CA LEU A 334 17.21 17.39 9.96
C LEU A 334 16.73 17.00 8.56
N LEU A 335 17.66 16.70 7.65
CA LEU A 335 17.33 16.33 6.27
C LEU A 335 16.55 15.02 6.22
N ARG A 336 17.02 13.98 6.93
CA ARG A 336 16.32 12.69 7.02
C ARG A 336 14.94 12.87 7.66
N GLY A 337 14.88 13.59 8.77
CA GLY A 337 13.64 13.85 9.50
C GLY A 337 12.61 14.58 8.64
N ARG A 338 13.00 15.65 7.95
CA ARG A 338 12.11 16.42 7.06
C ARG A 338 11.67 15.62 5.84
N SER A 339 12.58 14.88 5.22
CA SER A 339 12.26 14.02 4.08
C SER A 339 11.22 12.98 4.47
N PHE A 340 11.46 12.28 5.58
CA PHE A 340 10.50 11.32 6.12
C PHE A 340 9.17 11.99 6.52
N GLN A 341 9.22 13.18 7.09
CA GLN A 341 8.03 13.88 7.56
C GLN A 341 7.04 14.19 6.42
N VAL A 342 7.50 14.38 5.18
CA VAL A 342 6.62 14.52 4.00
C VAL A 342 5.78 13.25 3.80
N SER A 343 6.43 12.08 3.81
CA SER A 343 5.73 10.79 3.71
C SER A 343 4.82 10.56 4.91
N LEU A 344 5.27 10.89 6.13
CA LEU A 344 4.45 10.81 7.33
C LEU A 344 3.20 11.70 7.24
N PHE A 345 3.31 12.94 6.74
CA PHE A 345 2.15 13.81 6.56
C PHE A 345 1.14 13.22 5.59
N ALA A 346 1.58 12.65 4.47
CA ALA A 346 0.69 12.00 3.51
C ALA A 346 -0.01 10.76 4.12
N GLU A 347 0.74 9.92 4.84
CA GLU A 347 0.19 8.76 5.57
C GLU A 347 -0.86 9.16 6.61
N LEU A 348 -0.54 10.15 7.45
CA LEU A 348 -1.44 10.60 8.51
C LEU A 348 -2.68 11.28 7.96
N ALA A 349 -2.55 12.03 6.87
CA ALA A 349 -3.70 12.66 6.25
C ALA A 349 -4.60 11.67 5.51
N ALA A 350 -4.02 10.70 4.80
CA ALA A 350 -4.78 9.58 4.25
C ALA A 350 -5.54 8.84 5.35
N LEU A 351 -4.87 8.55 6.47
CA LEU A 351 -5.51 7.94 7.64
C LEU A 351 -6.65 8.79 8.19
N LYS A 352 -6.49 10.13 8.28
CA LYS A 352 -7.57 11.03 8.72
C LYS A 352 -8.78 10.96 7.78
N VAL A 353 -8.56 10.96 6.47
CA VAL A 353 -9.62 10.79 5.48
C VAL A 353 -10.32 9.44 5.65
N LEU A 354 -9.56 8.33 5.73
CA LEU A 354 -10.10 6.99 5.92
C LEU A 354 -10.96 6.90 7.19
N ARG A 355 -10.47 7.44 8.31
CA ARG A 355 -11.17 7.41 9.60
C ARG A 355 -12.43 8.25 9.59
N ALA A 356 -12.39 9.46 9.02
CA ALA A 356 -13.55 10.33 8.88
C ALA A 356 -14.62 9.75 7.94
N CYS A 357 -14.22 9.01 6.90
CA CYS A 357 -15.13 8.38 5.95
C CYS A 357 -15.57 6.96 6.36
N HIS A 358 -15.07 6.45 7.50
CA HIS A 358 -15.29 5.07 7.95
C HIS A 358 -14.88 4.01 6.90
N LEU A 359 -13.73 4.22 6.28
CA LEU A 359 -13.13 3.35 5.27
C LEU A 359 -11.92 2.56 5.85
N PRO A 360 -11.76 1.28 5.47
CA PRO A 360 -10.63 0.45 5.88
C PRO A 360 -9.33 0.87 5.16
N PRO A 361 -8.15 0.41 5.65
CA PRO A 361 -6.86 0.71 5.03
C PRO A 361 -6.76 0.30 3.56
N VAL A 362 -7.41 -0.82 3.18
CA VAL A 362 -7.41 -1.31 1.79
C VAL A 362 -8.11 -0.37 0.79
N SER A 363 -8.94 0.58 1.27
CA SER A 363 -9.51 1.63 0.41
C SER A 363 -8.46 2.61 -0.12
N GLN A 364 -7.27 2.65 0.48
CA GLN A 364 -6.12 3.41 -0.02
C GLN A 364 -5.34 2.57 -1.04
N ILE A 365 -5.55 2.85 -2.32
CA ILE A 365 -4.95 2.09 -3.43
C ILE A 365 -3.56 2.62 -3.83
N LEU A 366 -3.24 3.87 -3.49
CA LEU A 366 -1.93 4.46 -3.74
C LEU A 366 -1.46 5.28 -2.54
N ASN A 367 -0.21 5.10 -2.15
CA ASN A 367 0.53 6.03 -1.31
C ASN A 367 2.00 6.08 -1.73
N ALA A 368 2.43 7.16 -2.36
CA ALA A 368 3.79 7.30 -2.84
C ALA A 368 4.21 8.77 -2.95
N ALA A 369 5.42 9.09 -2.49
CA ALA A 369 6.09 10.37 -2.69
C ALA A 369 5.23 11.61 -2.30
N GLY A 370 4.56 11.54 -1.15
CA GLY A 370 3.70 12.62 -0.65
C GLY A 370 2.33 12.70 -1.35
N LYS A 371 1.96 11.69 -2.14
CA LYS A 371 0.66 11.57 -2.80
C LYS A 371 -0.07 10.32 -2.38
N PHE A 372 -1.38 10.41 -2.26
CA PHE A 372 -2.21 9.22 -2.04
C PHE A 372 -3.50 9.27 -2.86
N MET A 373 -4.10 8.10 -3.05
CA MET A 373 -5.42 7.94 -3.66
C MET A 373 -6.25 6.95 -2.83
N ILE A 374 -7.48 7.36 -2.50
CA ILE A 374 -8.47 6.56 -1.77
C ILE A 374 -9.70 6.39 -2.66
N VAL A 375 -10.20 5.16 -2.73
CA VAL A 375 -11.49 4.84 -3.34
C VAL A 375 -12.55 4.86 -2.25
N ALA A 376 -13.55 5.73 -2.40
CA ALA A 376 -14.60 5.97 -1.42
C ALA A 376 -16.00 5.92 -2.08
N PRO A 377 -17.08 5.75 -1.30
CA PRO A 377 -18.43 5.88 -1.84
C PRO A 377 -18.73 7.35 -2.16
N ASN A 378 -19.38 7.61 -3.30
CA ASN A 378 -19.80 8.96 -3.67
C ASN A 378 -21.12 9.34 -2.99
N THR A 379 -21.04 9.67 -1.70
CA THR A 379 -22.20 10.09 -0.89
C THR A 379 -22.01 11.52 -0.37
N ALA A 380 -23.12 12.19 -0.03
CA ALA A 380 -23.06 13.52 0.58
C ALA A 380 -22.26 13.51 1.90
N GLU A 381 -22.44 12.49 2.73
CA GLU A 381 -21.72 12.30 3.99
C GLU A 381 -20.21 12.25 3.79
N VAL A 382 -19.72 11.44 2.85
CA VAL A 382 -18.28 11.33 2.56
C VAL A 382 -17.73 12.64 2.02
N ARG A 383 -18.45 13.34 1.13
CA ARG A 383 -18.02 14.65 0.63
C ARG A 383 -17.87 15.68 1.75
N THR A 384 -18.83 15.72 2.67
CA THR A 384 -18.76 16.60 3.84
C THR A 384 -17.60 16.23 4.76
N ALA A 385 -17.37 14.93 5.00
CA ALA A 385 -16.27 14.45 5.83
C ALA A 385 -14.89 14.83 5.23
N VAL A 386 -14.71 14.67 3.92
CA VAL A 386 -13.46 15.05 3.23
C VAL A 386 -13.20 16.55 3.34
N GLU A 387 -14.22 17.40 3.17
CA GLU A 387 -14.06 18.85 3.30
C GLU A 387 -13.77 19.29 4.74
N ALA A 388 -14.31 18.58 5.74
CA ALA A 388 -13.95 18.82 7.15
C ALA A 388 -12.48 18.47 7.41
N VAL A 389 -12.03 17.29 6.96
CA VAL A 389 -10.63 16.86 7.10
C VAL A 389 -9.67 17.80 6.36
N LYS A 390 -10.06 18.29 5.17
CA LYS A 390 -9.29 19.30 4.43
C LYS A 390 -9.09 20.58 5.22
N ARG A 391 -10.13 21.08 5.89
CA ARG A 391 -10.02 22.25 6.79
C ARG A 391 -9.09 21.98 7.97
N GLU A 392 -9.26 20.85 8.66
CA GLU A 392 -8.37 20.46 9.77
C GLU A 392 -6.88 20.41 9.36
N ILE A 393 -6.59 19.84 8.18
CA ILE A 393 -5.23 19.74 7.65
C ILE A 393 -4.68 21.13 7.31
N ASN A 394 -5.47 21.97 6.64
CA ASN A 394 -5.08 23.33 6.30
C ASN A 394 -4.81 24.17 7.55
N ASP A 395 -5.71 24.13 8.53
CA ASP A 395 -5.58 24.86 9.79
C ASP A 395 -4.31 24.44 10.53
N TRP A 396 -4.01 23.13 10.54
CA TRP A 396 -2.79 22.63 11.14
C TRP A 396 -1.52 23.16 10.46
N PHE A 397 -1.48 23.17 9.12
CA PHE A 397 -0.34 23.68 8.36
C PHE A 397 -0.18 25.20 8.51
N ILE A 398 -1.28 25.96 8.57
CA ILE A 398 -1.26 27.39 8.84
C ILE A 398 -0.68 27.65 10.24
N ALA A 399 -1.17 26.94 11.25
CA ALA A 399 -0.75 27.13 12.64
C ALA A 399 0.72 26.78 12.89
N HIS A 400 1.22 25.68 12.33
CA HIS A 400 2.53 25.12 12.70
C HIS A 400 3.63 25.31 11.65
N SER A 401 3.26 25.63 10.41
CA SER A 401 4.21 25.86 9.31
C SER A 401 4.02 27.19 8.59
N PHE A 402 3.10 28.05 9.07
CA PHE A 402 2.75 29.34 8.44
C PHE A 402 2.41 29.21 6.95
N GLY A 403 1.81 28.07 6.55
CA GLY A 403 1.45 27.79 5.17
C GLY A 403 2.64 27.63 4.20
N GLN A 404 3.88 27.48 4.69
CA GLN A 404 5.07 27.22 3.85
C GLN A 404 4.95 25.89 3.11
N VAL A 405 4.30 24.94 3.76
CA VAL A 405 3.88 23.66 3.20
C VAL A 405 2.41 23.46 3.44
N GLY A 406 1.81 22.65 2.59
CA GLY A 406 0.43 22.23 2.75
C GLY A 406 0.19 20.94 2.00
N MET A 407 -1.03 20.44 2.11
CA MET A 407 -1.46 19.27 1.36
C MET A 407 -2.80 19.57 0.71
N GLY A 408 -2.86 19.41 -0.60
CA GLY A 408 -4.10 19.54 -1.34
C GLY A 408 -4.88 18.26 -1.24
N LEU A 409 -6.18 18.38 -0.97
CA LEU A 409 -7.15 17.31 -1.10
C LEU A 409 -8.11 17.64 -2.22
N SER A 410 -8.29 16.70 -3.13
CA SER A 410 -9.21 16.79 -4.25
C SER A 410 -10.09 15.56 -4.36
N VAL A 411 -11.28 15.72 -4.95
CA VAL A 411 -12.24 14.64 -5.14
C VAL A 411 -12.73 14.59 -6.58
N GLN A 412 -12.91 13.39 -7.11
CA GLN A 412 -13.42 13.15 -8.46
C GLN A 412 -14.45 12.02 -8.43
N ALA A 413 -15.65 12.26 -8.96
CA ALA A 413 -16.68 11.24 -9.07
C ALA A 413 -16.39 10.31 -10.26
N ALA A 414 -16.67 9.02 -10.10
CA ALA A 414 -16.48 8.00 -11.13
C ALA A 414 -17.63 6.97 -11.08
N SER A 415 -17.89 6.36 -12.23
CA SER A 415 -18.84 5.27 -12.44
C SER A 415 -18.09 3.98 -12.79
N CYS A 416 -18.74 2.82 -12.70
CA CYS A 416 -18.12 1.55 -13.10
C CYS A 416 -17.66 1.57 -14.56
N HIS A 417 -18.42 2.23 -15.45
CA HIS A 417 -18.04 2.38 -16.86
C HIS A 417 -16.70 3.10 -17.07
N ASP A 418 -16.30 3.98 -16.16
CA ASP A 418 -15.04 4.73 -16.30
C ASP A 418 -13.80 3.85 -16.11
N PHE A 419 -13.93 2.67 -15.49
CA PHE A 419 -12.82 1.73 -15.26
C PHE A 419 -12.74 0.62 -16.30
N VAL A 420 -13.85 0.29 -16.97
CA VAL A 420 -13.92 -0.84 -17.92
C VAL A 420 -13.79 -0.42 -19.39
N GLU A 421 -13.91 0.87 -19.69
CA GLU A 421 -13.75 1.39 -21.05
C GLU A 421 -12.43 2.14 -21.21
N LYS A 422 -11.54 1.65 -22.09
CA LYS A 422 -10.17 2.19 -22.28
C LYS A 422 -10.11 3.71 -22.44
N LEU A 423 -10.97 4.27 -23.28
CA LEU A 423 -11.00 5.71 -23.53
C LEU A 423 -11.51 6.51 -22.33
N ARG A 424 -12.52 6.00 -21.61
CA ARG A 424 -13.06 6.65 -20.41
C ARG A 424 -12.07 6.61 -19.27
N PHE A 425 -11.33 5.52 -19.10
CA PHE A 425 -10.29 5.45 -18.08
C PHE A 425 -9.14 6.43 -18.34
N ALA A 426 -8.68 6.50 -19.59
CA ALA A 426 -7.65 7.47 -19.97
C ALA A 426 -8.10 8.92 -19.66
N GLU A 427 -9.36 9.23 -19.94
CA GLU A 427 -9.94 10.53 -19.61
C GLU A 427 -10.12 10.73 -18.10
N LEU A 428 -10.56 9.71 -17.36
CA LEU A 428 -10.66 9.73 -15.89
C LEU A 428 -9.30 10.05 -15.25
N VAL A 429 -8.24 9.36 -15.69
CA VAL A 429 -6.86 9.60 -15.23
C VAL A 429 -6.40 11.01 -15.57
N LYS A 430 -6.62 11.47 -16.79
CA LYS A 430 -6.27 12.84 -17.22
C LYS A 430 -6.98 13.90 -16.38
N GLN A 431 -8.27 13.73 -16.13
CA GLN A 431 -9.07 14.61 -15.28
C GLN A 431 -8.56 14.59 -13.84
N SER A 432 -8.16 13.44 -13.31
CA SER A 432 -7.61 13.32 -11.95
C SER A 432 -6.36 14.21 -11.76
N PHE A 433 -5.47 14.27 -12.77
CA PHE A 433 -4.34 15.19 -12.76
C PHE A 433 -4.77 16.65 -12.78
N ALA A 434 -5.76 17.01 -13.61
CA ALA A 434 -6.25 18.38 -13.71
C ALA A 434 -6.88 18.88 -12.39
N VAL A 435 -7.69 18.04 -11.73
CA VAL A 435 -8.34 18.35 -10.45
C VAL A 435 -7.27 18.53 -9.36
N LEU A 436 -6.24 17.68 -9.32
CA LEU A 436 -5.11 17.85 -8.41
C LEU A 436 -4.37 19.17 -8.66
N GLU A 437 -4.05 19.51 -9.91
CA GLU A 437 -3.38 20.77 -10.26
C GLU A 437 -4.20 22.00 -9.85
N GLN A 438 -5.53 21.96 -10.04
CA GLN A 438 -6.42 23.03 -9.56
C GLN A 438 -6.34 23.20 -8.03
N ALA A 439 -6.36 22.09 -7.27
CA ALA A 439 -6.20 22.14 -5.83
C ALA A 439 -4.84 22.71 -5.40
N LYS A 440 -3.78 22.51 -6.20
CA LYS A 440 -2.45 23.13 -5.94
C LYS A 440 -2.44 24.64 -6.10
N LEU A 441 -3.32 25.18 -6.94
CA LEU A 441 -3.42 26.62 -7.21
C LEU A 441 -4.33 27.33 -6.22
N GLN A 442 -5.21 26.60 -5.52
CA GLN A 442 -6.14 27.10 -4.51
C GLN A 442 -5.67 26.81 -3.07
N ARG A 443 -4.35 26.89 -2.81
CA ARG A 443 -3.77 26.56 -1.50
C ARG A 443 -4.43 27.40 -0.42
N PHE A 444 -4.81 26.74 0.67
CA PHE A 444 -5.43 27.32 1.86
C PHE A 444 -6.66 28.20 1.59
N ASP A 445 -7.17 28.21 0.36
CA ASP A 445 -8.16 29.20 -0.07
C ASP A 445 -7.70 30.65 0.25
N LEU A 446 -6.43 30.96 -0.07
CA LEU A 446 -5.77 32.25 0.23
C LEU A 446 -6.52 33.48 -0.30
N THR A 447 -7.38 33.32 -1.29
CA THR A 447 -8.21 34.39 -1.86
C THR A 447 -9.57 34.56 -1.19
N ALA A 448 -9.93 33.68 -0.25
CA ALA A 448 -11.18 33.76 0.48
C ALA A 448 -10.95 33.76 2.01
N ALA A 449 -10.83 32.60 2.65
CA ALA A 449 -10.96 32.48 4.11
C ALA A 449 -9.64 32.56 4.89
N ALA A 450 -8.48 32.35 4.25
CA ALA A 450 -7.21 32.35 4.98
C ALA A 450 -6.78 33.78 5.39
N PRO A 451 -6.23 33.97 6.60
CA PRO A 451 -5.66 35.25 6.98
C PRO A 451 -4.47 35.59 6.08
N ALA A 452 -4.51 36.77 5.43
CA ALA A 452 -3.38 37.27 4.64
C ALA A 452 -2.15 37.63 5.50
N VAL A 453 -2.37 37.82 6.81
CA VAL A 453 -1.33 38.07 7.81
C VAL A 453 -1.53 37.09 8.96
N LEU A 454 -0.51 36.31 9.27
CA LEU A 454 -0.51 35.36 10.38
C LEU A 454 0.21 36.00 11.57
N ASN A 455 -0.46 36.07 12.72
CA ASN A 455 0.16 36.50 13.97
C ASN A 455 1.14 35.42 14.45
N ALA A 456 2.35 35.84 14.83
CA ALA A 456 3.40 34.96 15.34
C ALA A 456 4.07 35.60 16.55
N ASP A 457 4.30 34.82 17.61
CA ASP A 457 4.99 35.28 18.80
C ASP A 457 6.49 34.95 18.73
N TYR A 458 7.31 35.97 18.46
CA TYR A 458 8.78 35.87 18.46
C TYR A 458 9.41 36.36 19.77
N SER A 459 8.66 36.43 20.87
CA SER A 459 9.17 36.85 22.19
C SER A 459 10.39 36.04 22.66
N SER A 460 10.42 34.76 22.31
CA SER A 460 11.54 33.83 22.61
C SER A 460 12.60 33.78 21.49
N GLY A 461 12.51 34.69 20.51
CA GLY A 461 13.41 34.75 19.36
C GLY A 461 13.03 33.82 18.20
N VAL A 462 13.93 33.72 17.24
CA VAL A 462 13.76 32.92 16.02
C VAL A 462 14.27 31.50 16.24
N CYS A 463 13.57 30.50 15.69
CA CYS A 463 14.03 29.11 15.74
C CYS A 463 15.41 28.95 15.09
N SER A 464 16.33 28.32 15.81
CA SER A 464 17.71 28.11 15.38
C SER A 464 17.86 27.17 14.18
N TYR A 465 16.83 26.39 13.85
CA TYR A 465 16.85 25.39 12.76
C TYR A 465 15.96 25.77 11.55
N ASN A 466 15.06 26.74 11.72
CA ASN A 466 14.25 27.31 10.66
C ASN A 466 13.98 28.79 10.97
N ARG A 467 14.58 29.69 10.19
CA ARG A 467 14.48 31.15 10.41
C ARG A 467 13.08 31.72 10.27
N GLN A 468 12.15 30.96 9.71
CA GLN A 468 10.79 31.39 9.44
C GLN A 468 9.80 30.99 10.53
N LEU A 469 10.26 30.30 11.59
CA LEU A 469 9.44 29.87 12.71
C LEU A 469 9.86 30.59 14.01
N PRO A 470 8.92 30.96 14.88
CA PRO A 470 9.24 31.41 16.23
C PRO A 470 9.82 30.27 17.06
N ALA A 471 10.70 30.60 18.00
CA ALA A 471 11.12 29.64 19.01
C ALA A 471 10.01 29.45 20.06
N GLU A 472 9.73 28.21 20.41
CA GLU A 472 8.69 27.85 21.39
C GLU A 472 9.26 27.06 22.58
N ILE A 473 10.40 26.40 22.36
CA ILE A 473 11.04 25.53 23.34
C ILE A 473 12.56 25.74 23.28
N GLU A 474 13.21 25.53 24.41
CA GLU A 474 14.66 25.55 24.53
C GLU A 474 15.16 24.15 24.92
N THR A 475 16.14 23.63 24.19
CA THR A 475 16.74 22.33 24.46
C THR A 475 18.24 22.43 24.30
N GLU A 476 19.00 22.05 25.34
CA GLU A 476 20.47 22.15 25.34
C GLU A 476 20.98 23.57 25.02
N GLY A 477 20.29 24.60 25.51
CA GLY A 477 20.65 26.01 25.26
C GLY A 477 20.33 26.49 23.83
N VAL A 478 19.58 25.72 23.04
CA VAL A 478 19.17 26.08 21.67
C VAL A 478 17.67 26.29 21.61
N ALA A 479 17.28 27.53 21.30
CA ALA A 479 15.89 27.93 21.07
C ALA A 479 15.39 27.40 19.70
N ALA A 480 14.26 26.69 19.71
CA ALA A 480 13.70 26.03 18.53
C ALA A 480 12.16 26.01 18.54
N ALA A 481 11.56 25.91 17.35
CA ALA A 481 10.14 25.59 17.19
C ALA A 481 9.89 24.11 17.49
N ARG A 482 8.69 23.75 17.97
CA ARG A 482 8.35 22.34 18.27
C ARG A 482 8.48 21.45 17.03
N LEU A 483 7.99 21.94 15.89
CA LEU A 483 8.11 21.27 14.60
C LEU A 483 9.57 20.95 14.23
N SER A 484 10.49 21.88 14.50
CA SER A 484 11.92 21.69 14.20
C SER A 484 12.58 20.68 15.12
N GLN A 485 12.17 20.60 16.39
CA GLN A 485 12.66 19.56 17.29
C GLN A 485 12.12 18.18 16.91
N ASP A 486 10.85 18.08 16.52
CA ASP A 486 10.31 16.83 16.01
C ASP A 486 11.04 16.37 14.74
N GLN A 487 11.44 17.27 13.85
CA GLN A 487 12.27 16.93 12.68
C GLN A 487 13.63 16.31 13.09
N ILE A 488 14.29 16.87 14.10
CA ILE A 488 15.55 16.30 14.61
C ILE A 488 15.31 14.92 15.24
N THR A 489 14.25 14.82 16.04
CA THR A 489 13.83 13.61 16.75
C THR A 489 13.51 12.49 15.76
N LEU A 490 12.68 12.77 14.75
CA LEU A 490 12.38 11.88 13.63
C LEU A 490 13.65 11.36 12.96
N GLY A 491 14.55 12.26 12.55
CA GLY A 491 15.80 11.89 11.92
C GLY A 491 16.68 10.97 12.77
N SER A 492 16.59 11.08 14.10
CA SER A 492 17.30 10.21 15.03
C SER A 492 16.60 8.87 15.30
N LEU A 493 15.27 8.85 15.34
CA LEU A 493 14.49 7.65 15.68
C LEU A 493 14.40 6.67 14.52
N LEU A 494 14.43 7.18 13.28
CA LEU A 494 14.41 6.34 12.07
C LEU A 494 15.54 5.31 12.00
N THR A 495 16.67 5.52 12.69
CA THR A 495 17.79 4.56 12.69
C THR A 495 17.94 3.79 14.00
N ARG A 496 17.00 3.93 14.93
CA ARG A 496 17.12 3.42 16.30
C ARG A 496 15.88 2.69 16.80
N GLN A 497 14.76 2.87 16.11
CA GLN A 497 13.47 2.28 16.45
C GLN A 497 13.00 1.46 15.26
N ASN A 498 11.97 0.64 15.47
CA ASN A 498 11.50 -0.33 14.48
C ASN A 498 10.08 -0.03 14.02
N ARG A 499 9.29 0.64 14.88
CA ARG A 499 7.85 0.79 14.68
C ARG A 499 7.35 2.20 14.98
N ILE A 500 6.24 2.57 14.35
CA ILE A 500 5.52 3.82 14.51
C ILE A 500 4.10 3.51 15.00
N LEU A 501 3.71 4.12 16.11
CA LEU A 501 2.35 4.10 16.65
C LEU A 501 1.65 5.39 16.24
N VAL A 502 0.43 5.25 15.72
CA VAL A 502 -0.46 6.39 15.46
C VAL A 502 -1.66 6.27 16.39
N LEU A 503 -1.83 7.29 17.23
CA LEU A 503 -2.82 7.35 18.29
C LEU A 503 -3.73 8.58 18.04
N PRO A 504 -5.05 8.49 18.28
CA PRO A 504 -5.92 9.66 18.27
C PRO A 504 -5.64 10.56 19.48
N GLU A 505 -6.30 11.72 19.49
CA GLU A 505 -6.37 12.56 20.67
C GLU A 505 -6.86 11.76 21.89
N GLY A 506 -6.17 11.90 23.02
CA GLY A 506 -6.44 11.12 24.24
C GLY A 506 -5.80 9.72 24.30
N GLY A 507 -5.29 9.19 23.18
CA GLY A 507 -4.50 7.96 23.17
C GLY A 507 -3.18 8.15 23.93
N LYS A 508 -2.98 7.37 25.00
CA LYS A 508 -1.80 7.47 25.86
C LYS A 508 -0.93 6.24 25.69
N VAL A 509 0.32 6.46 25.31
CA VAL A 509 1.40 5.47 25.40
C VAL A 509 2.44 5.97 26.39
N HIS A 510 2.98 5.08 27.21
CA HIS A 510 4.02 5.42 28.16
C HIS A 510 5.32 5.76 27.41
N ALA A 511 5.81 6.99 27.56
CA ALA A 511 7.08 7.39 26.96
C ALA A 511 8.26 6.94 27.84
N GLY A 512 9.34 6.48 27.20
CA GLY A 512 10.54 6.00 27.86
C GLY A 512 11.66 5.74 26.86
N VAL A 513 12.68 4.98 27.27
CA VAL A 513 13.84 4.68 26.43
C VAL A 513 13.44 3.95 25.13
N HIS A 514 12.44 3.07 25.21
CA HIS A 514 12.01 2.21 24.10
C HIS A 514 10.75 2.72 23.36
N THR A 515 10.19 3.84 23.81
CA THR A 515 9.01 4.47 23.19
C THR A 515 9.11 5.98 23.30
N VAL A 516 9.33 6.66 22.18
CA VAL A 516 9.54 8.11 22.14
C VAL A 516 8.37 8.77 21.40
N LYS A 517 7.69 9.70 22.06
CA LYS A 517 6.55 10.45 21.50
C LYS A 517 7.04 11.75 20.87
N LEU A 518 6.51 12.11 19.71
CA LEU A 518 6.72 13.44 19.12
C LEU A 518 6.00 14.51 19.94
N HIS A 519 6.55 15.72 19.97
CA HIS A 519 5.99 16.84 20.72
C HIS A 519 4.69 17.34 20.11
N LEU A 520 4.67 17.49 18.78
CA LEU A 520 3.57 18.10 18.06
C LEU A 520 2.59 17.04 17.56
N PRO A 521 1.30 17.10 17.96
CA PRO A 521 0.27 16.30 17.33
C PRO A 521 0.12 16.75 15.88
N VAL A 522 0.10 15.81 14.93
CA VAL A 522 -0.05 16.11 13.50
C VAL A 522 -1.49 15.83 13.10
N PHE A 523 -2.21 16.85 12.65
CA PHE A 523 -3.65 16.76 12.36
C PHE A 523 -4.47 16.21 13.55
N GLY A 524 -4.07 16.50 14.79
CA GLY A 524 -4.70 15.95 16.00
C GLY A 524 -4.36 14.48 16.28
N LEU A 525 -3.41 13.90 15.55
CA LEU A 525 -2.87 12.56 15.82
C LEU A 525 -1.56 12.64 16.59
N HIS A 526 -1.41 11.77 17.57
CA HIS A 526 -0.17 11.60 18.31
C HIS A 526 0.66 10.47 17.71
N ILE A 527 1.95 10.76 17.48
CA ILE A 527 2.90 9.82 16.88
C ILE A 527 3.92 9.43 17.92
N ALA A 528 4.19 8.14 18.04
CA ALA A 528 5.28 7.60 18.84
C ALA A 528 6.09 6.59 18.05
N PHE A 529 7.40 6.58 18.25
CA PHE A 529 8.29 5.54 17.72
C PHE A 529 8.62 4.57 18.82
N THR A 530 8.76 3.30 18.49
CA THR A 530 9.04 2.28 19.47
C THR A 530 9.93 1.16 18.94
N ALA A 531 10.61 0.49 19.87
CA ALA A 531 11.47 -0.64 19.59
C ALA A 531 10.66 -1.84 19.07
N GLU A 532 11.36 -2.92 18.78
CA GLU A 532 10.77 -4.21 18.43
C GLU A 532 9.88 -4.80 19.54
N GLU A 533 9.10 -5.81 19.16
CA GLU A 533 8.03 -6.39 19.98
C GLU A 533 8.51 -6.87 21.34
N ASP A 534 9.65 -7.57 21.38
CA ASP A 534 10.19 -8.15 22.60
C ASP A 534 10.59 -7.10 23.64
N THR A 535 10.85 -5.87 23.19
CA THR A 535 11.29 -4.78 24.05
C THR A 535 10.14 -3.85 24.48
N SER A 536 9.23 -3.50 23.56
CA SER A 536 8.17 -2.52 23.84
C SER A 536 6.76 -3.10 23.92
N GLY A 537 6.62 -4.39 23.64
CA GLY A 537 5.36 -5.13 23.71
C GLY A 537 4.49 -4.98 22.46
N LYS A 538 3.30 -5.58 22.58
CA LYS A 538 2.28 -5.68 21.51
C LYS A 538 1.21 -4.59 21.57
N PHE A 539 1.17 -3.75 22.60
CA PHE A 539 0.14 -2.71 22.77
C PHE A 539 -1.32 -3.22 22.76
N GLY A 540 -1.56 -4.46 23.19
CA GLY A 540 -2.88 -5.11 23.10
C GLY A 540 -4.03 -4.35 23.77
N ARG A 541 -3.77 -3.65 24.89
CA ARG A 541 -4.79 -2.80 25.55
C ARG A 541 -5.25 -1.64 24.66
N LEU A 542 -4.30 -0.97 24.00
CA LEU A 542 -4.59 0.14 23.08
C LEU A 542 -5.30 -0.35 21.80
N ALA A 543 -4.98 -1.58 21.36
CA ALA A 543 -5.70 -2.20 20.26
C ALA A 543 -7.15 -2.51 20.63
N ALA A 544 -7.37 -3.09 21.81
CA ALA A 544 -8.69 -3.51 22.30
C ALA A 544 -9.64 -2.33 22.58
N ASP A 545 -9.13 -1.21 23.12
CA ASP A 545 -9.93 -0.01 23.37
C ASP A 545 -10.09 0.91 22.13
N GLY A 546 -9.45 0.56 21.00
CA GLY A 546 -9.51 1.30 19.75
C GLY A 546 -8.68 2.58 19.71
N SER A 547 -7.81 2.81 20.71
CA SER A 547 -6.89 3.96 20.76
C SER A 547 -5.59 3.75 19.98
N LEU A 548 -5.29 2.52 19.55
CA LEU A 548 -4.24 2.25 18.56
C LEU A 548 -4.84 2.25 17.15
N TRP A 549 -4.70 3.35 16.42
CA TRP A 549 -5.20 3.44 15.05
C TRP A 549 -4.29 2.70 14.09
N ARG A 550 -2.96 2.86 14.20
CA ARG A 550 -1.99 2.16 13.36
C ARG A 550 -0.73 1.79 14.15
N CYS A 551 -0.14 0.66 13.80
CA CYS A 551 1.15 0.20 14.29
C CYS A 551 1.98 -0.25 13.08
N TRP A 552 2.83 0.63 12.58
CA TRP A 552 3.59 0.43 11.37
C TRP A 552 5.01 -0.04 11.67
N ASP A 553 5.41 -1.15 11.09
CA ASP A 553 6.81 -1.59 11.04
C ASP A 553 7.55 -0.92 9.89
N PHE A 554 8.78 -0.51 10.17
CA PHE A 554 9.72 0.00 9.19
C PHE A 554 11.12 -0.60 9.37
N SER A 555 11.24 -1.65 10.20
CA SER A 555 12.51 -2.32 10.46
C SER A 555 13.06 -2.96 9.19
N LEU A 556 14.38 -2.91 9.02
CA LEU A 556 15.04 -3.51 7.85
C LEU A 556 15.07 -5.04 8.00
N PRO A 557 14.93 -5.79 6.89
CA PRO A 557 15.13 -7.24 6.93
C PRO A 557 16.60 -7.56 7.25
N GLU A 558 16.84 -8.63 8.01
CA GLU A 558 18.19 -9.04 8.44
C GLU A 558 19.08 -9.46 7.26
N THR A 559 18.48 -10.01 6.22
CA THR A 559 19.18 -10.46 5.01
C THR A 559 18.45 -10.03 3.75
N VAL A 560 19.16 -9.94 2.63
CA VAL A 560 18.57 -9.58 1.32
C VAL A 560 17.56 -10.59 0.80
N ASN A 561 17.60 -11.84 1.28
CA ASN A 561 16.63 -12.88 0.95
C ASN A 561 15.50 -12.99 2.00
N GLY A 562 15.65 -12.33 3.15
CA GLY A 562 14.68 -12.35 4.23
C GLY A 562 13.39 -11.65 3.80
N SER A 563 12.26 -12.20 4.24
CA SER A 563 10.96 -11.56 4.04
C SER A 563 10.94 -10.17 4.69
N VAL A 564 10.22 -9.24 4.10
CA VAL A 564 9.96 -7.92 4.70
C VAL A 564 8.88 -7.93 5.79
N TRP A 565 8.25 -9.09 6.04
CA TRP A 565 7.15 -9.24 7.00
C TRP A 565 7.64 -9.61 8.41
N HIS A 566 7.28 -8.79 9.39
CA HIS A 566 7.60 -8.98 10.81
C HIS A 566 6.36 -8.94 11.73
N GLY A 567 5.18 -9.35 11.24
CA GLY A 567 3.94 -9.44 12.03
C GLY A 567 3.07 -8.17 12.06
N TYR A 568 3.57 -7.05 11.54
CA TYR A 568 2.88 -5.76 11.55
C TYR A 568 2.78 -5.15 10.16
N ALA A 569 1.83 -4.24 9.99
CA ALA A 569 1.68 -3.46 8.75
C ALA A 569 2.97 -2.72 8.44
N ARG A 570 3.47 -2.79 7.21
CA ARG A 570 4.75 -2.20 6.85
C ARG A 570 4.58 -0.83 6.19
N ARG A 571 5.54 0.05 6.45
CA ARG A 571 5.80 1.23 5.62
C ARG A 571 7.23 1.15 5.12
N TYR A 572 7.40 1.22 3.80
CA TYR A 572 8.70 1.13 3.13
C TYR A 572 9.47 2.43 3.30
N ILE A 573 9.95 2.67 4.52
CA ILE A 573 10.73 3.84 4.90
C ILE A 573 12.20 3.46 4.84
N ASN A 574 12.99 4.20 4.06
CA ASN A 574 14.43 3.97 4.02
C ASN A 574 15.11 4.50 5.29
N ALA A 575 15.27 3.60 6.25
CA ALA A 575 16.01 3.80 7.49
C ALA A 575 17.51 3.49 7.37
N TYR A 576 17.97 2.96 6.22
CA TYR A 576 19.34 2.50 6.06
C TYR A 576 20.31 3.69 5.96
N VAL A 577 21.38 3.64 6.76
CA VAL A 577 22.49 4.58 6.68
C VAL A 577 23.68 3.82 6.14
N PRO A 578 24.15 4.11 4.92
CA PRO A 578 25.33 3.47 4.37
C PRO A 578 26.55 3.93 5.15
N HIS A 579 27.36 2.98 5.59
CA HIS A 579 28.65 3.22 6.24
C HIS A 579 29.77 2.68 5.36
N PHE A 580 30.97 3.23 5.53
CA PHE A 580 32.17 2.66 4.94
C PHE A 580 32.47 1.30 5.55
N ALA A 581 32.74 0.31 4.71
CA ALA A 581 33.22 -1.01 5.13
C ALA A 581 34.75 -1.04 5.18
N ASP A 582 35.33 -2.05 5.85
CA ASP A 582 36.79 -2.19 5.97
C ASP A 582 37.49 -2.31 4.60
N ASN A 583 36.78 -2.83 3.58
CA ASN A 583 37.27 -2.92 2.21
C ASN A 583 37.16 -1.61 1.41
N ASP A 584 36.37 -0.62 1.87
CA ASP A 584 36.29 0.70 1.25
C ASP A 584 37.56 1.52 1.46
N GLU A 585 38.39 1.17 2.46
CA GLU A 585 39.69 1.81 2.71
C GLU A 585 40.65 1.68 1.51
N TRP A 586 40.51 0.64 0.69
CA TRP A 586 41.32 0.41 -0.51
C TRP A 586 40.80 1.14 -1.75
N LEU A 587 39.64 1.81 -1.66
CA LEU A 587 39.01 2.56 -2.75
C LEU A 587 39.20 4.08 -2.61
N MET A 588 40.30 4.56 -2.00
CA MET A 588 40.54 6.01 -1.83
C MET A 588 40.42 6.79 -3.15
N GLN A 589 40.88 6.24 -4.27
CA GLN A 589 40.76 6.88 -5.59
C GLN A 589 39.31 6.96 -6.12
N LYS A 590 38.42 6.08 -5.65
CA LYS A 590 36.98 6.14 -5.93
C LYS A 590 36.33 7.37 -5.29
N TYR A 591 36.85 7.85 -4.15
CA TYR A 591 36.29 8.99 -3.40
C TYR A 591 37.14 10.27 -3.45
N SER A 592 38.29 10.25 -4.13
CA SER A 592 39.23 11.39 -4.19
C SER A 592 38.61 12.76 -4.54
N PRO A 593 37.63 12.88 -5.46
CA PRO A 593 37.05 14.19 -5.80
C PRO A 593 36.24 14.81 -4.67
N VAL A 594 35.82 13.99 -3.70
CA VAL A 594 35.08 14.44 -2.52
C VAL A 594 36.05 14.88 -1.43
N GLN A 595 37.19 14.19 -1.27
CA GLN A 595 38.22 14.55 -0.29
C GLN A 595 38.79 15.95 -0.51
N GLU A 596 38.97 16.36 -1.78
CA GLU A 596 39.42 17.70 -2.15
C GLU A 596 38.42 18.81 -1.75
N ASP A 597 37.11 18.53 -1.77
CA ASP A 597 36.04 19.51 -1.51
C ASP A 597 35.66 19.65 -0.02
N ILE A 598 35.84 18.61 0.81
CA ILE A 598 35.47 18.62 2.25
C ILE A 598 36.65 18.62 3.23
N GLY A 599 37.89 18.58 2.75
CA GLY A 599 39.08 18.63 3.62
C GLY A 599 39.18 17.46 4.60
N GLN A 600 38.57 16.32 4.28
CA GLN A 600 38.67 15.09 5.09
C GLN A 600 39.85 14.25 4.60
N GLU A 601 40.84 14.03 5.49
CA GLU A 601 42.06 13.30 5.15
C GLU A 601 41.90 11.76 5.11
N THR A 602 40.86 11.18 5.73
CA THR A 602 40.71 9.71 5.78
C THR A 602 39.25 9.26 5.82
N VAL A 603 38.89 8.36 4.89
CA VAL A 603 37.70 7.51 4.97
C VAL A 603 37.98 6.45 6.03
N LYS A 604 37.13 6.33 7.05
CA LYS A 604 37.27 5.32 8.11
C LYS A 604 36.11 4.33 8.07
N ALA A 605 36.41 3.06 8.30
CA ALA A 605 35.39 2.05 8.48
C ALA A 605 34.36 2.44 9.55
N ALA A 606 33.12 2.04 9.34
CA ALA A 606 31.95 2.37 10.15
C ALA A 606 31.57 3.86 10.22
N GLU A 607 32.24 4.77 9.50
CA GLU A 607 31.74 6.15 9.34
C GLU A 607 30.61 6.21 8.29
N PRO A 608 29.56 7.03 8.51
CA PRO A 608 28.50 7.20 7.53
C PRO A 608 29.01 7.81 6.21
N LYS A 609 28.58 7.24 5.08
CA LYS A 609 28.83 7.82 3.75
C LYS A 609 28.01 9.10 3.59
N THR A 610 28.63 10.17 3.10
CA THR A 610 27.94 11.41 2.73
C THR A 610 27.25 11.24 1.38
N PHE A 611 26.38 12.18 0.97
CA PHE A 611 25.78 12.12 -0.38
C PHE A 611 26.80 12.16 -1.50
N ASN A 612 27.91 12.87 -1.31
CA ASN A 612 28.98 12.91 -2.30
C ASN A 612 29.72 11.56 -2.35
N HIS A 613 29.97 10.93 -1.19
CA HIS A 613 30.50 9.56 -1.13
C HIS A 613 29.56 8.57 -1.85
N LEU A 614 28.24 8.68 -1.65
CA LEU A 614 27.26 7.84 -2.35
C LEU A 614 27.20 8.09 -3.86
N ALA A 615 27.39 9.33 -4.32
CA ALA A 615 27.51 9.63 -5.74
C ALA A 615 28.68 8.85 -6.37
N CYS A 616 29.80 8.79 -5.65
CA CYS A 616 30.98 8.08 -6.09
C CYS A 616 30.79 6.56 -6.16
N GLU A 617 29.75 5.98 -5.54
CA GLU A 617 29.49 4.53 -5.63
C GLU A 617 29.21 4.05 -7.04
N ASP A 618 28.60 4.91 -7.85
CA ASP A 618 28.30 4.70 -9.27
C ASP A 618 29.56 4.76 -10.16
N ARG A 619 30.73 5.10 -9.59
CA ARG A 619 31.98 5.10 -10.34
C ARG A 619 32.52 3.69 -10.50
N THR A 620 32.81 3.34 -11.75
CA THR A 620 33.42 2.07 -12.13
C THR A 620 34.85 2.30 -12.61
N SER A 621 35.69 1.28 -12.50
CA SER A 621 37.08 1.30 -12.98
C SER A 621 37.40 -0.04 -13.63
N GLU A 622 38.10 -0.01 -14.77
CA GLU A 622 38.59 -1.22 -15.45
C GLU A 622 39.96 -1.67 -14.90
N ASP A 623 40.77 -0.74 -14.38
CA ASP A 623 42.15 -0.96 -13.93
C ASP A 623 42.35 -0.76 -12.42
N GLY A 624 41.29 -0.35 -11.71
CA GLY A 624 41.31 -0.01 -10.29
C GLY A 624 42.00 1.32 -9.96
N GLN A 625 42.52 2.04 -10.97
CA GLN A 625 43.26 3.29 -10.79
C GLN A 625 42.50 4.52 -11.32
N TYR A 626 41.78 4.35 -12.42
CA TYR A 626 40.97 5.41 -13.02
C TYR A 626 39.48 5.08 -12.90
N PHE A 627 38.77 5.90 -12.12
CA PHE A 627 37.34 5.75 -11.88
C PHE A 627 36.55 6.74 -12.72
N VAL A 628 35.66 6.24 -13.58
CA VAL A 628 34.74 7.04 -14.40
C VAL A 628 33.33 6.91 -13.83
N GLY A 629 32.60 8.03 -13.72
CA GLY A 629 31.24 8.06 -13.21
C GLY A 629 30.90 9.38 -12.52
N LYS A 630 29.79 9.40 -11.79
CA LYS A 630 29.35 10.60 -11.07
C LYS A 630 30.18 10.84 -9.80
N VAL A 631 30.49 12.10 -9.54
CA VAL A 631 31.36 12.53 -8.42
C VAL A 631 30.66 13.42 -7.40
N ALA A 632 29.44 13.87 -7.71
CA ALA A 632 28.59 14.59 -6.77
C ALA A 632 27.12 14.46 -7.18
N ILE A 633 26.23 14.41 -6.19
CA ILE A 633 24.77 14.54 -6.41
C ILE A 633 24.40 16.05 -6.53
N PHE A 634 25.23 16.95 -5.99
CA PHE A 634 24.94 18.38 -5.81
C PHE A 634 25.98 19.34 -6.43
N ARG A 635 26.27 19.27 -7.74
CA ARG A 635 27.15 20.28 -8.41
C ARG A 635 26.44 21.31 -9.31
N TYR A 636 25.10 21.35 -9.36
CA TYR A 636 24.38 22.38 -10.11
C TYR A 636 23.47 23.24 -9.20
N PRO A 637 23.52 24.59 -9.29
CA PRO A 637 22.48 25.42 -8.73
C PRO A 637 21.25 25.24 -9.65
N PHE A 638 20.12 24.81 -9.07
CA PHE A 638 18.81 24.74 -9.73
C PHE A 638 18.72 23.82 -10.96
N LYS A 639 18.56 22.51 -10.74
CA LYS A 639 17.52 21.70 -11.40
C LYS A 639 17.41 20.30 -10.81
N MET A 640 16.26 20.07 -10.17
CA MET A 640 15.48 18.83 -10.11
C MET A 640 16.23 17.49 -10.01
N LEU A 641 16.22 16.93 -8.80
CA LEU A 641 15.91 15.51 -8.63
C LEU A 641 14.90 15.38 -7.47
N LYS A 642 13.74 14.77 -7.74
CA LYS A 642 12.88 14.23 -6.68
C LYS A 642 13.65 13.07 -6.07
N ILE A 643 14.34 13.33 -4.96
CA ILE A 643 14.91 12.23 -4.18
C ILE A 643 13.70 11.56 -3.50
N ILE A 644 13.33 10.39 -4.00
CA ILE A 644 12.43 9.46 -3.32
C ILE A 644 13.30 8.75 -2.28
N PHE A 645 13.05 9.02 -1.01
CA PHE A 645 13.57 8.24 0.11
C PHE A 645 12.53 7.24 0.57
#